data_AF-A0A4V3D8D0-F1
#
_entry.id   AF-A0A4V3D8D0-F1
#
_cell.length_a   1.000
_cell.length_b   1.000
_cell.length_c   1.000
_cell.angle_alpha   90.00
_cell.angle_beta   90.00
_cell.angle_gamma   90.00
#
_symmetry.space_group_name_H-M   'P 1'
#
loop_
_entity.id
_entity.type
_entity.pdbx_description
1 polymer ?
#
loop_
_entity_poly.entity_id
_entity_poly.type
_entity_poly.pdbx_seq_one_letter_code
_entity_poly.pdbx_strand_id
1 'polypeptide(L)'
;MKKFILIDHSIKDSGGHHLEYAARVLRAAKAEGFETVLATNKVADIGVIEDVDSIKPVFTYTFWENFRSESIRSVVKGGFILEHLRNFASRLKYSFLFTDIGFSVIALKEGFGLREILERYSSGFSGRSISVVSILIAWVLTRLEFVVLKVEKKLSFFGRLYERTKRVLKLFTLLFAALVLSPILIFVVLVGLRRVSKRRQHYVDTFLADLRNMEAVTCVNDGDVIFIPTLGNPELLGCAEFIRATNKKFSWHFLFRRNIFEKREPSYSEEMQRNFTLAHVLSHTRKDLREANAFFYTDTDALTEQYNRFGVFDFKTLPIPHDESLIRTKSLDGADGVIRVTYLGDARDEKGFQLLPKLVDDMFSLDSFSRRISFVFQSNFNTKLGEPETRVAKSELSHWDCARVNLIEGPFGSDVYNKLICDSDILLIPYNARNYYARSSGVYAEARVAGVPFVTADKSWMSQELLQERNSHFSDCVSKFHVRTLYRFDGTEKRAKLTLNGLRTDSSPIIIKVVQKFPKPGVFLDISRQSTGEPCELAKRFLQTSTVDLRALESYCLIRANATHGCELSLHVDFGDGKPVEYDKSEFSDIELFVIELQNNDEITDSFCGATYVNDDDFTLATLEVLNKYSLYEKQAKTSSIRWASLHSARTLVRVLGEA
;
A
#
# COMPACT_ATOMS: atom_id res chain seq x y z
N MET A 1 -36.93 -4.45 -9.24
CA MET A 1 -35.65 -5.02 -8.79
C MET A 1 -34.75 -3.85 -8.42
N LYS A 2 -34.02 -3.89 -7.30
CA LYS A 2 -33.03 -2.86 -6.99
C LYS A 2 -31.82 -3.03 -7.90
N LYS A 3 -31.18 -1.93 -8.30
CA LYS A 3 -29.96 -1.96 -9.09
C LYS A 3 -28.72 -1.92 -8.20
N PHE A 4 -27.69 -2.65 -8.63
CA PHE A 4 -26.34 -2.56 -8.11
C PHE A 4 -25.45 -2.01 -9.23
N ILE A 5 -25.01 -0.76 -9.07
CA ILE A 5 -24.22 -0.02 -10.04
C ILE A 5 -22.77 0.02 -9.55
N LEU A 6 -21.86 -0.63 -10.28
CA LEU A 6 -20.44 -0.55 -10.03
C LEU A 6 -19.79 0.44 -11.01
N ILE A 7 -19.14 1.47 -10.48
CA ILE A 7 -18.45 2.50 -11.26
C ILE A 7 -16.94 2.26 -11.21
N ASP A 8 -16.37 1.73 -12.29
CA ASP A 8 -14.91 1.69 -12.48
C ASP A 8 -14.54 2.34 -13.82
N HIS A 9 -14.31 3.64 -13.74
CA HIS A 9 -13.94 4.51 -14.85
C HIS A 9 -12.52 4.26 -15.40
N SER A 10 -11.76 3.35 -14.80
CA SER A 10 -10.43 2.94 -15.29
C SER A 10 -10.47 1.76 -16.24
N ILE A 11 -11.60 1.04 -16.32
CA ILE A 11 -11.79 -0.07 -17.27
C ILE A 11 -11.89 0.49 -18.69
N LYS A 12 -10.89 0.17 -19.53
CA LYS A 12 -10.82 0.53 -20.97
C LYS A 12 -10.76 -0.68 -21.90
N ASP A 13 -10.33 -1.83 -21.41
CA ASP A 13 -10.18 -3.04 -22.20
C ASP A 13 -10.40 -4.26 -21.28
N SER A 14 -10.43 -5.45 -21.89
CA SER A 14 -10.56 -6.72 -21.18
C SER A 14 -9.35 -7.09 -20.31
N GLY A 15 -8.27 -6.29 -20.32
CA GLY A 15 -7.04 -6.56 -19.62
C GLY A 15 -6.98 -5.97 -18.21
N GLY A 16 -6.42 -6.77 -17.28
CA GLY A 16 -6.02 -6.30 -15.96
C GLY A 16 -7.07 -6.48 -14.85
N HIS A 17 -6.65 -6.22 -13.61
CA HIS A 17 -7.41 -6.60 -12.42
C HIS A 17 -8.70 -5.79 -12.16
N HIS A 18 -8.90 -4.66 -12.85
CA HIS A 18 -10.09 -3.81 -12.65
C HIS A 18 -11.37 -4.48 -13.14
N LEU A 19 -11.35 -5.02 -14.36
CA LEU A 19 -12.51 -5.69 -14.95
C LEU A 19 -12.88 -6.94 -14.18
N GLU A 20 -11.90 -7.75 -13.82
CA GLU A 20 -12.10 -8.99 -13.07
C GLU A 20 -12.70 -8.74 -11.69
N TYR A 21 -12.19 -7.71 -10.98
CA TYR A 21 -12.78 -7.28 -9.73
C TYR A 21 -14.26 -6.88 -9.91
N ALA A 22 -14.56 -6.07 -10.93
CA ALA A 22 -15.92 -5.62 -11.20
C ALA A 22 -16.86 -6.78 -11.55
N ALA A 23 -16.43 -7.69 -12.41
CA ALA A 23 -17.19 -8.87 -12.81
C ALA A 23 -17.52 -9.77 -11.60
N ARG A 24 -16.55 -10.04 -10.73
CA ARG A 24 -16.75 -10.86 -9.51
C ARG A 24 -17.80 -10.24 -8.57
N VAL A 25 -17.70 -8.94 -8.32
CA VAL A 25 -18.64 -8.22 -7.45
C VAL A 25 -20.05 -8.19 -8.06
N LEU A 26 -20.16 -7.92 -9.37
CA LEU A 26 -21.46 -7.86 -10.04
C LEU A 26 -22.11 -9.24 -10.14
N ARG A 27 -21.37 -10.31 -10.44
CA ARG A 27 -21.89 -11.69 -10.40
C ARG A 27 -22.48 -12.01 -9.02
N ALA A 28 -21.77 -11.65 -7.94
CA ALA A 28 -22.26 -11.83 -6.59
C ALA A 28 -23.52 -10.97 -6.30
N ALA A 29 -23.58 -9.73 -6.80
CA ALA A 29 -24.76 -8.88 -6.68
C ALA A 29 -25.98 -9.47 -7.41
N LYS A 30 -25.78 -10.00 -8.62
CA LYS A 30 -26.85 -10.69 -9.36
C LYS A 30 -27.38 -11.90 -8.60
N ALA A 31 -26.48 -12.70 -8.01
CA ALA A 31 -26.85 -13.85 -7.19
C ALA A 31 -27.64 -13.46 -5.93
N GLU A 32 -27.45 -12.25 -5.39
CA GLU A 32 -28.22 -11.68 -4.28
C GLU A 32 -29.49 -10.93 -4.76
N GLY A 33 -29.85 -11.05 -6.05
CA GLY A 33 -31.12 -10.56 -6.60
C GLY A 33 -31.12 -9.11 -7.10
N PHE A 34 -29.94 -8.51 -7.30
CA PHE A 34 -29.82 -7.18 -7.90
C PHE A 34 -29.84 -7.23 -9.43
N GLU A 35 -30.35 -6.17 -10.04
CA GLU A 35 -30.05 -5.84 -11.44
C GLU A 35 -28.68 -5.19 -11.51
N THR A 36 -27.80 -5.69 -12.36
CA THR A 36 -26.37 -5.35 -12.34
C THR A 36 -25.98 -4.41 -13.46
N VAL A 37 -25.29 -3.33 -13.11
CA VAL A 37 -24.83 -2.33 -14.06
C VAL A 37 -23.36 -2.05 -13.84
N LEU A 38 -22.56 -2.19 -14.89
CA LEU A 38 -21.16 -1.78 -14.92
C LEU A 38 -21.01 -0.46 -15.67
N ALA A 39 -20.58 0.60 -15.00
CA ALA A 39 -20.28 1.87 -15.63
C ALA A 39 -18.77 2.05 -15.81
N THR A 40 -18.32 2.15 -17.07
CA THR A 40 -16.91 2.10 -17.47
C THR A 40 -16.46 3.39 -18.18
N ASN A 41 -15.21 3.39 -18.64
CA ASN A 41 -14.71 4.46 -19.49
C ASN A 41 -15.43 4.50 -20.86
N LYS A 42 -15.58 5.68 -21.46
CA LYS A 42 -16.20 5.88 -22.79
C LYS A 42 -15.49 5.12 -23.90
N VAL A 43 -14.19 4.87 -23.77
CA VAL A 43 -13.42 4.10 -24.76
C VAL A 43 -13.35 2.61 -24.43
N ALA A 44 -14.13 2.14 -23.46
CA ALA A 44 -14.10 0.74 -23.06
C ALA A 44 -14.55 -0.19 -24.19
N ASP A 45 -13.70 -1.16 -24.53
CA ASP A 45 -14.01 -2.25 -25.46
C ASP A 45 -13.88 -3.59 -24.71
N ILE A 46 -14.96 -4.00 -24.05
CA ILE A 46 -14.97 -5.11 -23.08
C ILE A 46 -15.94 -6.24 -23.39
N GLY A 47 -16.50 -6.28 -24.61
CA GLY A 47 -17.43 -7.35 -25.01
C GLY A 47 -18.61 -7.53 -24.05
N VAL A 48 -19.22 -8.72 -24.07
CA VAL A 48 -20.24 -9.11 -23.11
C VAL A 48 -19.57 -9.81 -21.93
N ILE A 49 -19.92 -9.40 -20.72
CA ILE A 49 -19.49 -10.07 -19.49
C ILE A 49 -20.65 -10.93 -19.02
N GLU A 50 -20.39 -12.22 -18.81
CA GLU A 50 -21.38 -13.13 -18.23
C GLU A 50 -21.84 -12.62 -16.87
N ASP A 51 -23.12 -12.78 -16.55
CA ASP A 51 -23.74 -12.35 -15.29
C ASP A 51 -23.78 -10.83 -15.03
N VAL A 52 -23.48 -9.98 -16.03
CA VAL A 52 -23.68 -8.52 -15.94
C VAL A 52 -24.83 -8.11 -16.87
N ASP A 53 -25.89 -7.52 -16.32
CA ASP A 53 -27.12 -7.22 -17.09
C ASP A 53 -26.91 -6.07 -18.08
N SER A 54 -26.11 -5.06 -17.73
CA SER A 54 -25.75 -4.00 -18.66
C SER A 54 -24.40 -3.35 -18.39
N ILE A 55 -23.72 -2.99 -19.48
CA ILE A 55 -22.47 -2.23 -19.46
C ILE A 55 -22.72 -0.85 -20.07
N LYS A 56 -22.30 0.21 -19.39
CA LYS A 56 -22.51 1.60 -19.78
C LYS A 56 -21.17 2.34 -19.87
N PRO A 57 -20.64 2.59 -21.08
CA PRO A 57 -19.41 3.36 -21.26
C PRO A 57 -19.69 4.85 -21.09
N VAL A 58 -19.49 5.37 -19.87
CA VAL A 58 -19.99 6.70 -19.48
C VAL A 58 -18.88 7.68 -19.08
N PHE A 59 -17.75 7.21 -18.54
CA PHE A 59 -16.76 8.09 -17.93
C PHE A 59 -15.65 8.49 -18.88
N THR A 60 -15.31 9.78 -18.91
CA THR A 60 -14.34 10.34 -19.86
C THR A 60 -12.91 10.04 -19.47
N TYR A 61 -12.58 10.21 -18.19
CA TYR A 61 -11.23 10.04 -17.67
C TYR A 61 -11.12 8.77 -16.83
N THR A 62 -9.91 8.23 -16.78
CA THR A 62 -9.50 7.17 -15.85
C THR A 62 -8.97 7.77 -14.55
N PHE A 63 -8.96 6.94 -13.50
CA PHE A 63 -8.35 7.29 -12.23
C PHE A 63 -6.89 7.75 -12.39
N TRP A 64 -6.13 7.08 -13.27
CA TRP A 64 -4.70 7.33 -13.47
C TRP A 64 -4.38 8.62 -14.21
N GLU A 65 -5.28 9.10 -15.07
CA GLU A 65 -5.11 10.37 -15.80
C GLU A 65 -5.15 11.57 -14.84
N ASN A 66 -5.83 11.42 -13.70
CA ASN A 66 -5.82 12.42 -12.62
C ASN A 66 -4.44 12.50 -11.96
N PHE A 67 -3.77 11.36 -11.72
CA PHE A 67 -2.43 11.31 -11.11
C PHE A 67 -1.30 11.68 -12.07
N ARG A 68 -1.36 11.27 -13.35
CA ARG A 68 -0.36 11.64 -14.36
C ARG A 68 -0.29 13.16 -14.59
N SER A 69 -1.34 13.89 -14.22
CA SER A 69 -1.36 15.34 -14.24
C SER A 69 -0.43 15.99 -13.21
N GLU A 70 -0.12 15.27 -12.13
CA GLU A 70 0.77 15.72 -11.06
C GLU A 70 2.23 15.32 -11.34
N SER A 71 2.49 14.21 -12.05
CA SER A 71 3.85 13.65 -12.16
C SER A 71 4.56 13.78 -13.51
N ILE A 72 3.91 14.13 -14.64
CA ILE A 72 4.60 14.11 -15.96
C ILE A 72 4.55 15.45 -16.71
N ARG A 73 5.73 16.09 -16.81
CA ARG A 73 6.26 16.60 -18.09
C ARG A 73 7.78 16.40 -18.11
N SER A 74 8.22 15.17 -18.33
CA SER A 74 9.47 14.92 -19.03
C SER A 74 9.12 14.26 -20.38
N VAL A 75 9.91 14.56 -21.41
CA VAL A 75 9.78 14.08 -22.79
C VAL A 75 8.78 14.84 -23.69
N VAL A 76 9.12 16.09 -24.03
CA VAL A 76 9.10 16.57 -25.44
C VAL A 76 10.30 17.52 -25.64
N LYS A 77 11.05 17.27 -26.72
CA LYS A 77 12.31 17.88 -27.13
C LYS A 77 12.27 19.42 -27.14
N GLY A 78 13.31 20.03 -26.56
CA GLY A 78 13.66 21.44 -26.69
C GLY A 78 13.57 22.24 -25.38
N GLY A 79 14.57 22.10 -24.50
CA GLY A 79 14.78 23.09 -23.42
C GLY A 79 15.33 22.52 -22.13
N PHE A 80 16.59 22.06 -22.11
CA PHE A 80 17.29 21.63 -20.89
C PHE A 80 17.25 22.69 -19.76
N ILE A 81 17.27 23.98 -20.13
CA ILE A 81 17.18 25.12 -19.20
C ILE A 81 15.74 25.36 -18.72
N LEU A 82 14.75 25.20 -19.60
CA LEU A 82 13.32 25.31 -19.27
C LEU A 82 12.86 24.16 -18.39
N GLU A 83 13.42 22.97 -18.56
CA GLU A 83 13.17 21.79 -17.73
C GLU A 83 13.79 21.94 -16.34
N HIS A 84 15.02 22.46 -16.22
CA HIS A 84 15.61 22.77 -14.91
C HIS A 84 14.88 23.89 -14.16
N LEU A 85 14.52 24.99 -14.82
CA LEU A 85 13.74 26.07 -14.20
C LEU A 85 12.35 25.59 -13.80
N ARG A 86 11.75 24.70 -14.58
CA ARG A 86 10.44 24.13 -14.27
C ARG A 86 10.52 23.08 -13.17
N ASN A 87 11.56 22.25 -13.11
CA ASN A 87 11.79 21.30 -12.02
C ASN A 87 12.11 22.03 -10.72
N PHE A 88 12.84 23.15 -10.79
CA PHE A 88 13.08 24.05 -9.67
C PHE A 88 11.79 24.74 -9.21
N ALA A 89 10.98 25.27 -10.14
CA ALA A 89 9.68 25.86 -9.83
C ALA A 89 8.68 24.82 -9.30
N SER A 90 8.71 23.58 -9.81
CA SER A 90 7.93 22.45 -9.28
C SER A 90 8.37 22.11 -7.86
N ARG A 91 9.68 21.98 -7.60
CA ARG A 91 10.21 21.75 -6.24
C ARG A 91 9.78 22.85 -5.28
N LEU A 92 9.93 24.12 -5.67
CA LEU A 92 9.49 25.25 -4.87
C LEU A 92 7.97 25.31 -4.71
N LYS A 93 7.20 24.91 -5.73
CA LYS A 93 5.75 24.75 -5.63
C LYS A 93 5.38 23.67 -4.63
N TYR A 94 5.99 22.49 -4.68
CA TYR A 94 5.74 21.43 -3.70
C TYR A 94 6.15 21.91 -2.31
N SER A 95 7.36 22.44 -2.14
CA SER A 95 7.81 23.00 -0.87
C SER A 95 6.88 24.09 -0.33
N PHE A 96 6.36 24.99 -1.19
CA PHE A 96 5.39 26.02 -0.81
C PHE A 96 4.01 25.44 -0.45
N LEU A 97 3.50 24.50 -1.25
CA LEU A 97 2.20 23.85 -1.00
C LEU A 97 2.17 23.09 0.31
N PHE A 98 3.32 22.60 0.77
CA PHE A 98 3.48 21.94 2.06
C PHE A 98 3.82 22.90 3.22
N THR A 99 3.73 24.23 3.02
CA THR A 99 3.79 25.22 4.11
C THR A 99 2.40 25.63 4.56
N ASP A 100 2.27 26.08 5.82
CA ASP A 100 1.05 26.68 6.39
C ASP A 100 0.38 27.73 5.48
N ILE A 101 1.19 28.55 4.80
CA ILE A 101 0.72 29.58 3.88
C ILE A 101 0.18 28.93 2.61
N GLY A 102 0.91 27.99 2.01
CA GLY A 102 0.47 27.27 0.80
C GLY A 102 -0.81 26.48 1.02
N PHE A 103 -0.93 25.79 2.16
CA PHE A 103 -2.14 25.11 2.59
C PHE A 103 -3.33 26.07 2.71
N SER A 104 -3.11 27.22 3.36
CA SER A 104 -4.14 28.25 3.50
C SER A 104 -4.54 28.87 2.15
N VAL A 105 -3.61 29.01 1.20
CA VAL A 105 -3.89 29.47 -0.17
C VAL A 105 -4.76 28.47 -0.93
N ILE A 106 -4.50 27.17 -0.80
CA ILE A 106 -5.34 26.12 -1.42
C ILE A 106 -6.75 26.18 -0.83
N ALA A 107 -6.88 26.17 0.50
CA ALA A 107 -8.19 26.20 1.16
C ALA A 107 -9.01 27.43 0.75
N LEU A 108 -8.40 28.62 0.71
CA LEU A 108 -9.08 29.84 0.26
C LEU A 108 -9.50 29.78 -1.22
N LYS A 109 -8.71 29.13 -2.09
CA LYS A 109 -9.04 28.96 -3.51
C LYS A 109 -10.15 27.94 -3.76
N GLU A 110 -10.28 26.95 -2.89
CA GLU A 110 -11.35 25.95 -2.90
C GLU A 110 -12.65 26.47 -2.24
N GLY A 111 -12.68 27.75 -1.84
CA GLY A 111 -13.89 28.45 -1.40
C GLY A 111 -14.08 28.54 0.10
N PHE A 112 -13.11 28.10 0.91
CA PHE A 112 -13.23 28.15 2.37
C PHE A 112 -13.10 29.57 2.93
N GLY A 113 -13.91 29.85 3.96
CA GLY A 113 -13.83 31.11 4.71
C GLY A 113 -12.65 31.14 5.69
N LEU A 114 -12.15 32.33 6.01
CA LEU A 114 -11.07 32.51 7.01
C LEU A 114 -11.41 31.89 8.36
N ARG A 115 -12.68 32.02 8.78
CA ARG A 115 -13.20 31.47 10.03
C ARG A 115 -13.19 29.94 10.04
N GLU A 116 -13.56 29.29 8.94
CA GLU A 116 -13.56 27.83 8.82
C GLU A 116 -12.15 27.25 8.85
N ILE A 117 -11.19 27.94 8.22
CA ILE A 117 -9.77 27.58 8.27
C ILE A 117 -9.27 27.73 9.73
N LEU A 118 -9.59 28.84 10.40
CA LEU A 118 -9.21 29.07 11.80
C LEU A 118 -9.80 28.04 12.75
N GLU A 119 -11.10 27.75 12.68
CA GLU A 119 -11.77 26.79 13.58
C GLU A 119 -11.22 25.36 13.40
N ARG A 120 -10.86 24.96 12.17
CA ARG A 120 -10.31 23.63 11.88
C ARG A 120 -8.84 23.45 12.28
N TYR A 121 -8.02 24.50 12.18
CA TYR A 121 -6.57 24.39 12.40
C TYR A 121 -6.08 24.99 13.72
N SER A 122 -6.98 25.63 14.50
CA SER A 122 -6.67 26.10 15.87
C SER A 122 -7.00 25.07 16.96
N SER A 123 -7.88 24.11 16.70
CA SER A 123 -8.44 23.20 17.72
C SER A 123 -7.56 21.98 18.05
N GLY A 124 -6.27 21.98 17.71
CA GLY A 124 -5.31 20.98 18.18
C GLY A 124 -5.53 19.54 17.68
N PHE A 125 -6.53 19.27 16.84
CA PHE A 125 -6.89 17.94 16.35
C PHE A 125 -5.82 17.28 15.44
N SER A 126 -4.74 18.00 15.09
CA SER A 126 -3.70 17.54 14.15
C SER A 126 -2.25 17.81 14.59
N GLY A 127 -2.00 18.17 15.87
CA GLY A 127 -0.64 18.31 16.40
C GLY A 127 0.19 19.49 15.86
N ARG A 128 -0.34 20.34 14.96
CA ARG A 128 0.21 21.67 14.65
C ARG A 128 -0.90 22.71 14.55
N SER A 129 -0.67 23.88 15.15
CA SER A 129 -1.49 25.06 14.97
C SER A 129 -1.00 25.84 13.75
N ILE A 130 -1.85 25.99 12.73
CA ILE A 130 -1.57 26.94 11.65
C ILE A 130 -1.70 28.34 12.24
N SER A 131 -0.64 29.15 12.12
CA SER A 131 -0.69 30.50 12.68
C SER A 131 -1.72 31.36 11.95
N VAL A 132 -2.44 32.21 12.70
CA VAL A 132 -3.35 33.22 12.13
C VAL A 132 -2.62 34.10 11.09
N VAL A 133 -1.33 34.33 11.31
CA VAL A 133 -0.44 35.07 10.42
C VAL A 133 -0.30 34.35 9.08
N SER A 134 -0.10 33.04 9.05
CA SER A 134 -0.01 32.24 7.82
C SER A 134 -1.31 32.32 7.00
N ILE A 135 -2.47 32.28 7.68
CA ILE A 135 -3.79 32.40 7.04
C ILE A 135 -3.99 33.79 6.45
N LEU A 136 -3.61 34.84 7.17
CA LEU A 136 -3.68 36.23 6.70
C LEU A 136 -2.74 36.46 5.50
N ILE A 137 -1.52 35.93 5.54
CA ILE A 137 -0.58 36.01 4.40
C ILE A 137 -1.17 35.30 3.18
N ALA A 138 -1.75 34.11 3.35
CA ALA A 138 -2.42 33.39 2.27
C ALA A 138 -3.60 34.16 1.68
N TRP A 139 -4.38 34.83 2.53
CA TRP A 139 -5.47 35.71 2.10
C TRP A 139 -4.98 36.91 1.30
N VAL A 140 -3.89 37.56 1.73
CA VAL A 140 -3.24 38.63 0.97
C VAL A 140 -2.73 38.11 -0.37
N LEU A 141 -2.08 36.92 -0.40
CA LEU A 141 -1.56 36.32 -1.63
C LEU A 141 -2.66 35.98 -2.64
N THR A 142 -3.79 35.44 -2.19
CA THR A 142 -4.95 35.15 -3.06
C THR A 142 -5.60 36.43 -3.60
N ARG A 143 -5.60 37.53 -2.83
CA ARG A 143 -6.05 38.85 -3.30
C ARG A 143 -5.05 39.52 -4.24
N LEU A 144 -3.75 39.37 -4.01
CA LEU A 144 -2.69 39.86 -4.90
C LEU A 144 -2.75 39.18 -6.27
N GLU A 145 -3.05 37.88 -6.35
CA GLU A 145 -3.33 37.20 -7.62
C GLU A 145 -4.47 37.88 -8.41
N PHE A 146 -5.49 38.36 -7.70
CA PHE A 146 -6.60 39.12 -8.28
C PHE A 146 -6.18 40.51 -8.79
N VAL A 147 -5.22 41.15 -8.11
CA VAL A 147 -4.63 42.44 -8.53
C VAL A 147 -3.71 42.26 -9.73
N VAL A 148 -2.88 41.22 -9.74
CA VAL A 148 -1.99 40.87 -10.88
C VAL A 148 -2.82 40.65 -12.16
N LEU A 149 -3.98 40.00 -12.06
CA LEU A 149 -4.92 39.85 -13.19
C LEU A 149 -5.46 41.17 -13.76
N LYS A 150 -5.59 42.21 -12.92
CA LYS A 150 -5.97 43.56 -13.36
C LYS A 150 -4.80 44.33 -13.97
N VAL A 151 -3.59 44.10 -13.48
CA VAL A 151 -2.35 44.78 -13.89
C VAL A 151 -1.83 44.22 -15.22
N GLU A 152 -1.99 42.93 -15.48
CA GLU A 152 -1.61 42.26 -16.74
C GLU A 152 -2.38 42.81 -17.96
N LYS A 153 -3.61 43.31 -17.76
CA LYS A 153 -4.38 44.02 -18.80
C LYS A 153 -3.90 45.44 -19.08
N LYS A 154 -3.10 46.05 -18.21
CA LYS A 154 -2.71 47.48 -18.27
C LYS A 154 -1.26 47.72 -18.70
N LEU A 155 -0.41 46.70 -18.71
CA LEU A 155 1.05 46.84 -18.87
C LEU A 155 1.56 46.64 -20.31
N SER A 156 0.73 46.81 -21.32
CA SER A 156 1.14 46.88 -22.73
C SER A 156 1.63 48.27 -23.19
N PHE A 157 1.86 49.24 -22.29
CA PHE A 157 1.95 50.65 -22.71
C PHE A 157 3.25 51.42 -22.40
N PHE A 158 4.21 50.97 -21.57
CA PHE A 158 5.37 51.82 -21.24
C PHE A 158 6.73 51.10 -21.22
N GLY A 159 7.40 51.07 -22.38
CA GLY A 159 8.71 50.45 -22.57
C GLY A 159 9.90 51.39 -22.86
N ARG A 160 9.85 52.69 -22.54
CA ARG A 160 10.88 53.66 -23.02
C ARG A 160 11.73 54.40 -21.99
N LEU A 161 11.70 54.06 -20.71
CA LEU A 161 12.51 54.76 -19.68
C LEU A 161 13.71 53.95 -19.15
N TYR A 162 14.32 53.10 -20.00
CA TYR A 162 15.20 52.00 -19.55
C TYR A 162 16.73 52.29 -19.56
N GLU A 163 17.24 53.30 -20.28
CA GLU A 163 18.69 53.35 -20.57
C GLU A 163 19.56 54.31 -19.71
N ARG A 164 19.08 54.80 -18.57
CA ARG A 164 19.92 55.67 -17.68
C ARG A 164 20.27 55.12 -16.30
N THR A 165 19.71 53.99 -15.87
CA THR A 165 19.85 53.50 -14.48
C THR A 165 20.97 52.46 -14.25
N LYS A 166 21.74 52.09 -15.28
CA LYS A 166 22.50 50.83 -15.41
C LYS A 166 23.68 50.54 -14.43
N ARG A 167 24.17 51.48 -13.61
CA ARG A 167 25.30 51.22 -12.67
C ARG A 167 24.89 51.05 -11.20
N VAL A 168 23.90 51.80 -10.72
CA VAL A 168 23.18 51.49 -9.47
C VAL A 168 22.36 50.20 -9.64
N LEU A 169 21.91 49.93 -10.87
CA LEU A 169 21.23 48.71 -11.28
C LEU A 169 22.04 47.45 -11.05
N LYS A 170 23.37 47.43 -10.83
CA LYS A 170 24.11 46.16 -10.69
C LYS A 170 24.01 45.53 -9.29
N LEU A 171 24.08 46.36 -8.24
CA LEU A 171 23.81 45.95 -6.86
C LEU A 171 22.30 45.82 -6.63
N PHE A 172 21.51 46.74 -7.21
CA PHE A 172 20.06 46.58 -7.29
C PHE A 172 19.69 45.37 -8.14
N THR A 173 20.43 44.91 -9.16
CA THR A 173 20.06 43.70 -9.93
C THR A 173 20.33 42.43 -9.19
N LEU A 174 21.20 42.38 -8.18
CA LEU A 174 21.34 41.18 -7.35
C LEU A 174 20.21 41.12 -6.30
N LEU A 175 19.88 42.26 -5.69
CA LEU A 175 18.73 42.39 -4.78
C LEU A 175 17.37 42.32 -5.50
N PHE A 176 17.23 42.92 -6.68
CA PHE A 176 16.09 42.85 -7.59
C PHE A 176 16.11 41.53 -8.37
N ALA A 177 17.23 40.86 -8.62
CA ALA A 177 17.20 39.47 -9.06
C ALA A 177 16.57 38.63 -7.94
N ALA A 178 17.00 38.74 -6.68
CA ALA A 178 16.33 38.05 -5.58
C ALA A 178 14.85 38.48 -5.40
N LEU A 179 14.53 39.76 -5.64
CA LEU A 179 13.21 40.38 -5.43
C LEU A 179 12.32 40.48 -6.69
N VAL A 180 12.79 40.05 -7.88
CA VAL A 180 12.06 39.92 -9.17
C VAL A 180 12.10 38.49 -9.68
N LEU A 181 13.18 37.72 -9.46
CA LEU A 181 13.07 36.26 -9.52
C LEU A 181 12.09 35.78 -8.45
N SER A 182 11.95 36.42 -7.28
CA SER A 182 10.87 36.09 -6.33
C SER A 182 9.46 36.28 -6.92
N PRO A 183 9.03 37.44 -7.43
CA PRO A 183 7.78 37.66 -8.18
C PRO A 183 7.63 36.84 -9.45
N ILE A 184 8.69 36.60 -10.23
CA ILE A 184 8.62 35.75 -11.43
C ILE A 184 8.43 34.30 -11.01
N LEU A 185 9.12 33.84 -9.97
CA LEU A 185 8.98 32.51 -9.40
C LEU A 185 7.63 32.35 -8.71
N ILE A 186 7.17 33.34 -7.95
CA ILE A 186 5.84 33.44 -7.37
C ILE A 186 4.80 33.48 -8.48
N PHE A 187 5.01 34.23 -9.58
CA PHE A 187 4.11 34.28 -10.72
C PHE A 187 4.08 32.94 -11.46
N VAL A 188 5.22 32.31 -11.70
CA VAL A 188 5.32 30.96 -12.29
C VAL A 188 4.67 29.94 -11.37
N VAL A 189 4.85 30.04 -10.06
CA VAL A 189 4.20 29.22 -9.04
C VAL A 189 2.70 29.49 -9.03
N LEU A 190 2.23 30.73 -9.03
CA LEU A 190 0.81 31.11 -9.04
C LEU A 190 0.12 30.70 -10.35
N VAL A 191 0.75 30.91 -11.50
CA VAL A 191 0.28 30.42 -12.80
C VAL A 191 0.28 28.90 -12.83
N GLY A 192 1.30 28.26 -12.26
CA GLY A 192 1.39 26.81 -12.09
C GLY A 192 0.28 26.25 -11.18
N LEU A 193 0.00 26.92 -10.06
CA LEU A 193 -1.07 26.61 -9.12
C LEU A 193 -2.44 26.82 -9.77
N ARG A 194 -2.61 27.91 -10.53
CA ARG A 194 -3.85 28.21 -11.25
C ARG A 194 -4.13 27.23 -12.37
N ARG A 195 -3.09 26.79 -13.11
CA ARG A 195 -3.23 25.74 -14.12
C ARG A 195 -3.64 24.41 -13.49
N VAL A 196 -3.05 24.05 -12.36
CA VAL A 196 -3.41 22.82 -11.64
C VAL A 196 -4.81 22.91 -11.03
N SER A 197 -5.16 24.02 -10.40
CA SER A 197 -6.52 24.26 -9.86
C SER A 197 -7.58 24.23 -10.96
N LYS A 198 -7.38 24.93 -12.09
CA LYS A 198 -8.30 24.86 -13.24
C LYS A 198 -8.41 23.45 -13.81
N ARG A 199 -7.32 22.70 -13.87
CA ARG A 199 -7.34 21.32 -14.37
C ARG A 199 -8.04 20.37 -13.41
N ARG A 200 -7.82 20.53 -12.10
CA ARG A 200 -8.54 19.76 -11.08
C ARG A 200 -10.04 20.05 -11.13
N GLN A 201 -10.42 21.32 -11.23
CA GLN A 201 -11.83 21.69 -11.41
C GLN A 201 -12.40 21.10 -12.71
N HIS A 202 -11.63 21.14 -13.81
CA HIS A 202 -12.04 20.49 -15.06
C HIS A 202 -12.32 18.99 -14.87
N TYR A 203 -11.49 18.27 -14.11
CA TYR A 203 -11.73 16.85 -13.80
C TYR A 203 -12.99 16.66 -12.95
N VAL A 204 -13.20 17.49 -11.92
CA VAL A 204 -14.43 17.47 -11.09
C VAL A 204 -15.67 17.71 -11.95
N ASP A 205 -15.68 18.79 -12.75
CA ASP A 205 -16.79 19.17 -13.61
C ASP A 205 -17.10 18.09 -14.65
N THR A 206 -16.06 17.47 -15.24
CA THR A 206 -16.22 16.36 -16.19
C THR A 206 -16.80 15.14 -15.52
N PHE A 207 -16.29 14.75 -14.34
CA PHE A 207 -16.78 13.59 -13.60
C PHE A 207 -18.24 13.79 -13.15
N LEU A 208 -18.60 15.00 -12.70
CA LEU A 208 -19.98 15.38 -12.39
C LEU A 208 -20.91 15.26 -13.62
N ALA A 209 -20.46 15.74 -14.78
CA ALA A 209 -21.23 15.61 -16.01
C ALA A 209 -21.42 14.14 -16.42
N ASP A 210 -20.37 13.32 -16.26
CA ASP A 210 -20.44 11.89 -16.54
C ASP A 210 -21.36 11.16 -15.53
N LEU A 211 -21.38 11.54 -14.24
CA LEU A 211 -22.34 11.01 -13.26
C LEU A 211 -23.79 11.33 -13.64
N ARG A 212 -24.08 12.56 -14.09
CA ARG A 212 -25.42 12.93 -14.59
C ARG A 212 -25.82 12.14 -15.83
N ASN A 213 -24.88 11.90 -16.75
CA ASN A 213 -25.12 11.04 -17.91
C ASN A 213 -25.37 9.59 -17.48
N MET A 214 -24.60 9.08 -16.51
CA MET A 214 -24.77 7.74 -15.95
C MET A 214 -26.19 7.58 -15.41
N GLU A 215 -26.64 8.51 -14.58
CA GLU A 215 -28.01 8.51 -14.04
C GLU A 215 -29.07 8.42 -15.14
N ALA A 216 -28.90 9.19 -16.22
CA ALA A 216 -29.84 9.21 -17.35
C ALA A 216 -29.87 7.87 -18.12
N VAL A 217 -28.71 7.27 -18.41
CA VAL A 217 -28.63 6.05 -19.26
C VAL A 217 -28.85 4.74 -18.49
N THR A 218 -28.72 4.77 -17.16
CA THR A 218 -28.93 3.61 -16.28
C THR A 218 -30.34 3.56 -15.72
N CYS A 219 -31.07 4.68 -15.74
CA CYS A 219 -32.40 4.81 -15.14
C CYS A 219 -32.42 4.34 -13.67
N VAL A 220 -31.45 4.80 -12.87
CA VAL A 220 -31.40 4.51 -11.42
C VAL A 220 -32.56 5.15 -10.66
N ASN A 221 -33.00 4.47 -9.60
CA ASN A 221 -34.10 4.84 -8.71
C ASN A 221 -33.63 4.95 -7.25
N ASP A 222 -34.52 5.43 -6.39
CA ASP A 222 -34.28 5.47 -4.94
C ASP A 222 -34.02 4.07 -4.38
N GLY A 223 -33.03 3.96 -3.51
CA GLY A 223 -32.61 2.73 -2.86
C GLY A 223 -31.69 1.82 -3.68
N ASP A 224 -31.29 2.25 -4.89
CA ASP A 224 -30.24 1.59 -5.66
C ASP A 224 -28.86 1.77 -4.99
N VAL A 225 -27.98 0.79 -5.18
CA VAL A 225 -26.63 0.74 -4.62
C VAL A 225 -25.63 1.24 -5.65
N ILE A 226 -24.82 2.23 -5.30
CA ILE A 226 -23.74 2.76 -6.13
C ILE A 226 -22.41 2.47 -5.43
N PHE A 227 -21.61 1.59 -6.03
CA PHE A 227 -20.30 1.19 -5.52
C PHE A 227 -19.17 1.70 -6.42
N ILE A 228 -18.21 2.42 -5.84
CA ILE A 228 -17.04 2.95 -6.53
C ILE A 228 -15.77 2.31 -5.93
N PRO A 229 -15.25 1.22 -6.53
CA PRO A 229 -14.11 0.48 -5.98
C PRO A 229 -12.77 1.20 -6.13
N THR A 230 -12.70 2.24 -6.96
CA THR A 230 -11.51 3.05 -7.21
C THR A 230 -11.91 4.51 -7.39
N LEU A 231 -11.53 5.37 -6.44
CA LEU A 231 -11.76 6.80 -6.50
C LEU A 231 -10.60 7.61 -5.93
N GLY A 232 -10.43 8.83 -6.43
CA GLY A 232 -9.49 9.82 -5.92
C GLY A 232 -10.20 11.06 -5.40
N ASN A 233 -9.39 12.10 -5.11
CA ASN A 233 -9.90 13.37 -4.59
C ASN A 233 -10.86 14.08 -5.56
N PRO A 234 -10.58 14.20 -6.88
CA PRO A 234 -11.50 14.85 -7.81
C PRO A 234 -12.83 14.09 -7.96
N GLU A 235 -12.80 12.76 -7.99
CA GLU A 235 -13.99 11.93 -8.11
C GLU A 235 -14.90 12.08 -6.88
N LEU A 236 -14.31 12.11 -5.67
CA LEU A 236 -15.09 12.32 -4.45
C LEU A 236 -15.80 13.69 -4.43
N LEU A 237 -15.11 14.74 -4.88
CA LEU A 237 -15.71 16.08 -5.02
C LEU A 237 -16.87 16.05 -6.03
N GLY A 238 -16.68 15.41 -7.19
CA GLY A 238 -17.73 15.25 -8.19
C GLY A 238 -18.93 14.47 -7.67
N CYS A 239 -18.71 13.41 -6.88
CA CYS A 239 -19.77 12.68 -6.18
C CYS A 239 -20.53 13.57 -5.19
N ALA A 240 -19.82 14.34 -4.36
CA ALA A 240 -20.47 15.24 -3.39
C ALA A 240 -21.31 16.32 -4.08
N GLU A 241 -20.82 16.92 -5.17
CA GLU A 241 -21.59 17.89 -5.96
C GLU A 241 -22.81 17.26 -6.63
N PHE A 242 -22.68 16.02 -7.13
CA PHE A 242 -23.79 15.27 -7.70
C PHE A 242 -24.87 14.97 -6.65
N ILE A 243 -24.45 14.45 -5.48
CA ILE A 243 -25.31 14.12 -4.34
C ILE A 243 -26.08 15.36 -3.87
N ARG A 244 -25.41 16.51 -3.77
CA ARG A 244 -26.04 17.78 -3.40
C ARG A 244 -27.11 18.23 -4.40
N ALA A 245 -26.92 17.92 -5.68
CA ALA A 245 -27.78 18.39 -6.77
C ALA A 245 -28.95 17.43 -7.09
N THR A 246 -28.83 16.15 -6.74
CA THR A 246 -29.87 15.15 -7.02
C THR A 246 -30.88 15.07 -5.88
N ASN A 247 -32.15 14.82 -6.22
CA ASN A 247 -33.20 14.54 -5.24
C ASN A 247 -33.34 13.04 -4.92
N LYS A 248 -32.62 12.19 -5.66
CA LYS A 248 -32.70 10.73 -5.48
C LYS A 248 -31.85 10.26 -4.31
N LYS A 249 -32.33 9.22 -3.63
CA LYS A 249 -31.70 8.65 -2.44
C LYS A 249 -31.04 7.33 -2.78
N PHE A 250 -29.77 7.37 -3.17
CA PHE A 250 -28.96 6.18 -3.40
C PHE A 250 -28.19 5.78 -2.13
N SER A 251 -27.78 4.50 -2.04
CA SER A 251 -26.74 4.07 -1.10
C SER A 251 -25.38 4.16 -1.79
N TRP A 252 -24.49 5.02 -1.30
CA TRP A 252 -23.18 5.30 -1.90
C TRP A 252 -22.08 4.59 -1.12
N HIS A 253 -21.24 3.84 -1.82
CA HIS A 253 -20.16 3.07 -1.21
C HIS A 253 -18.83 3.40 -1.89
N PHE A 254 -17.92 3.99 -1.13
CA PHE A 254 -16.63 4.48 -1.63
C PHE A 254 -15.48 3.65 -1.05
N LEU A 255 -14.69 3.00 -1.91
CA LEU A 255 -13.54 2.19 -1.48
C LEU A 255 -12.21 2.89 -1.78
N PHE A 256 -11.41 3.09 -0.74
CA PHE A 256 -10.09 3.72 -0.81
C PHE A 256 -8.99 2.68 -0.56
N ARG A 257 -8.03 2.59 -1.49
CA ARG A 257 -6.99 1.54 -1.49
C ARG A 257 -5.56 2.08 -1.47
N ARG A 258 -5.38 3.35 -1.08
CA ARG A 258 -4.08 4.01 -1.14
C ARG A 258 -3.64 4.41 0.24
N ASN A 259 -2.36 4.20 0.50
CA ASN A 259 -1.72 4.68 1.72
C ASN A 259 -1.86 6.19 1.81
N ILE A 260 -2.15 6.64 3.01
CA ILE A 260 -2.07 8.04 3.41
C ILE A 260 -0.66 8.27 3.97
N PHE A 261 -0.15 7.36 4.79
CA PHE A 261 1.16 7.47 5.43
C PHE A 261 2.15 6.47 4.83
N GLU A 262 3.40 6.89 4.67
CA GLU A 262 4.51 6.05 4.19
C GLU A 262 5.19 5.31 5.35
N LYS A 263 5.21 5.93 6.53
CA LYS A 263 5.68 5.31 7.78
C LYS A 263 4.57 4.46 8.41
N ARG A 264 4.81 3.96 9.61
CA ARG A 264 3.87 3.18 10.44
C ARG A 264 3.55 3.94 11.72
N GLU A 265 2.46 3.59 12.40
CA GLU A 265 2.18 4.10 13.75
C GLU A 265 3.37 3.75 14.68
N PRO A 266 3.78 4.62 15.63
CA PRO A 266 3.25 5.95 16.01
C PRO A 266 3.67 7.14 15.13
N SER A 267 4.43 6.90 14.06
CA SER A 267 5.02 7.97 13.24
C SER A 267 4.01 8.69 12.33
N TYR A 268 2.75 8.26 12.27
CA TYR A 268 1.70 8.89 11.44
C TYR A 268 1.48 10.37 11.77
N SER A 269 1.63 10.74 13.04
CA SER A 269 1.47 12.13 13.51
C SER A 269 2.41 13.11 12.80
N GLU A 270 3.63 12.66 12.45
CA GLU A 270 4.61 13.46 11.71
C GLU A 270 4.21 13.68 10.24
N GLU A 271 3.45 12.75 9.67
CA GLU A 271 3.07 12.72 8.26
C GLU A 271 1.66 13.28 8.00
N MET A 272 0.88 13.56 9.05
CA MET A 272 -0.49 14.08 8.94
C MET A 272 -0.57 15.34 8.05
N GLN A 273 0.43 16.21 8.12
CA GLN A 273 0.48 17.44 7.31
C GLN A 273 0.68 17.18 5.82
N ARG A 274 1.40 16.11 5.45
CA ARG A 274 1.63 15.76 4.04
C ARG A 274 0.33 15.41 3.33
N ASN A 275 -0.67 14.96 4.08
CA ASN A 275 -1.95 14.48 3.56
C ASN A 275 -3.13 15.43 3.78
N PHE A 276 -2.84 16.70 4.08
CA PHE A 276 -3.84 17.73 4.27
C PHE A 276 -4.83 17.84 3.12
N THR A 277 -4.37 17.70 1.86
CA THR A 277 -5.28 17.80 0.69
C THR A 277 -6.41 16.79 0.76
N LEU A 278 -6.11 15.54 1.10
CA LEU A 278 -7.12 14.50 1.28
C LEU A 278 -8.02 14.81 2.48
N ALA A 279 -7.43 15.15 3.64
CA ALA A 279 -8.19 15.52 4.84
C ALA A 279 -9.16 16.68 4.58
N HIS A 280 -8.70 17.67 3.80
CA HIS A 280 -9.45 18.84 3.39
C HIS A 280 -10.62 18.47 2.47
N VAL A 281 -10.37 17.65 1.46
CA VAL A 281 -11.40 17.15 0.53
C VAL A 281 -12.46 16.38 1.30
N LEU A 282 -12.08 15.40 2.13
CA LEU A 282 -13.01 14.64 2.98
C LEU A 282 -13.85 15.59 3.84
N SER A 283 -13.19 16.59 4.45
CA SER A 283 -13.87 17.54 5.32
C SER A 283 -14.76 18.54 4.56
N HIS A 284 -14.43 18.86 3.30
CA HIS A 284 -15.25 19.70 2.42
C HIS A 284 -16.55 18.99 2.05
N THR A 285 -16.44 17.71 1.69
CA THR A 285 -17.57 16.89 1.24
C THR A 285 -18.40 16.33 2.40
N ARG A 286 -17.94 16.48 3.65
CA ARG A 286 -18.58 15.91 4.84
C ARG A 286 -20.06 16.24 4.98
N LYS A 287 -20.46 17.49 4.73
CA LYS A 287 -21.85 17.90 4.89
C LYS A 287 -22.74 17.14 3.89
N ASP A 288 -22.39 17.22 2.61
CA ASP A 288 -23.18 16.62 1.53
C ASP A 288 -23.22 15.09 1.65
N LEU A 289 -22.09 14.46 1.98
CA LEU A 289 -21.99 13.01 2.05
C LEU A 289 -22.61 12.43 3.33
N ARG A 290 -22.65 13.15 4.46
CA ARG A 290 -23.32 12.65 5.68
C ARG A 290 -24.83 12.72 5.62
N GLU A 291 -25.38 13.68 4.87
CA GLU A 291 -26.82 13.77 4.62
C GLU A 291 -27.28 12.72 3.59
N ALA A 292 -26.34 12.22 2.77
CA ALA A 292 -26.52 11.04 1.95
C ALA A 292 -26.28 9.74 2.74
N ASN A 293 -26.87 8.64 2.28
CA ASN A 293 -26.51 7.29 2.73
C ASN A 293 -25.14 6.91 2.14
N ALA A 294 -24.07 7.61 2.56
CA ALA A 294 -22.72 7.41 2.07
C ALA A 294 -21.84 6.68 3.09
N PHE A 295 -21.19 5.63 2.62
CA PHE A 295 -20.34 4.74 3.39
C PHE A 295 -18.92 4.70 2.81
N PHE A 296 -17.94 4.64 3.72
CA PHE A 296 -16.53 4.78 3.39
C PHE A 296 -15.81 3.52 3.81
N TYR A 297 -14.99 3.01 2.90
CA TYR A 297 -14.36 1.72 3.06
C TYR A 297 -12.89 1.73 2.67
N THR A 298 -12.15 0.80 3.23
CA THR A 298 -10.83 0.38 2.74
C THR A 298 -10.79 -1.14 2.60
N ASP A 299 -9.70 -1.69 2.07
CA ASP A 299 -9.51 -3.14 1.88
C ASP A 299 -8.57 -3.78 2.92
N THR A 300 -8.04 -3.01 3.89
CA THR A 300 -7.25 -3.53 5.01
C THR A 300 -7.53 -2.77 6.30
N ASP A 301 -7.37 -3.42 7.46
CA ASP A 301 -7.54 -2.76 8.75
C ASP A 301 -6.53 -1.62 8.97
N ALA A 302 -5.29 -1.80 8.48
CA ALA A 302 -4.27 -0.78 8.53
C ALA A 302 -4.66 0.48 7.74
N LEU A 303 -5.25 0.34 6.54
CA LEU A 303 -5.76 1.49 5.80
C LEU A 303 -6.96 2.12 6.51
N THR A 304 -7.90 1.30 7.01
CA THR A 304 -9.04 1.80 7.79
C THR A 304 -8.57 2.65 8.97
N GLU A 305 -7.55 2.20 9.69
CA GLU A 305 -6.91 2.98 10.76
C GLU A 305 -6.38 4.32 10.24
N GLN A 306 -5.58 4.31 9.16
CA GLN A 306 -5.01 5.54 8.59
C GLN A 306 -6.10 6.56 8.21
N TYR A 307 -7.17 6.13 7.53
CA TYR A 307 -8.26 7.02 7.13
C TYR A 307 -9.05 7.54 8.34
N ASN A 308 -9.30 6.69 9.34
CA ASN A 308 -10.00 7.07 10.56
C ASN A 308 -9.22 8.07 11.44
N ARG A 309 -7.89 8.16 11.30
CA ARG A 309 -7.08 9.20 11.98
C ARG A 309 -7.50 10.62 11.61
N PHE A 310 -8.13 10.85 10.45
CA PHE A 310 -8.64 12.17 10.11
C PHE A 310 -9.91 12.56 10.87
N GLY A 311 -10.65 11.60 11.45
CA GLY A 311 -11.87 11.87 12.23
C GLY A 311 -13.02 12.49 11.44
N VAL A 312 -13.01 12.37 10.10
CA VAL A 312 -14.03 12.99 9.23
C VAL A 312 -15.22 12.06 8.99
N PHE A 313 -14.93 10.81 8.61
CA PHE A 313 -15.90 9.73 8.37
C PHE A 313 -15.48 8.48 9.14
N ASP A 314 -16.43 7.57 9.33
CA ASP A 314 -16.20 6.24 9.88
C ASP A 314 -15.90 5.27 8.73
N PHE A 315 -14.61 4.96 8.53
CA PHE A 315 -14.17 3.98 7.55
C PHE A 315 -14.27 2.57 8.13
N LYS A 316 -14.66 1.62 7.28
CA LYS A 316 -14.73 0.19 7.60
C LYS A 316 -13.94 -0.64 6.60
N THR A 317 -13.38 -1.75 7.06
CA THR A 317 -12.67 -2.69 6.17
C THR A 317 -13.68 -3.57 5.43
N LEU A 318 -13.59 -3.64 4.10
CA LEU A 318 -14.36 -4.57 3.29
C LEU A 318 -13.60 -5.87 3.05
N PRO A 319 -14.32 -7.00 2.93
CA PRO A 319 -13.71 -8.26 2.50
C PRO A 319 -13.18 -8.16 1.07
N ILE A 320 -12.09 -8.86 0.77
CA ILE A 320 -11.49 -8.90 -0.56
C ILE A 320 -12.23 -9.94 -1.42
N PRO A 321 -12.82 -9.57 -2.57
CA PRO A 321 -13.44 -10.53 -3.46
C PRO A 321 -12.38 -11.36 -4.17
N HIS A 322 -12.63 -12.66 -4.29
CA HIS A 322 -11.76 -13.61 -4.98
C HIS A 322 -12.55 -14.40 -6.03
N ASP A 323 -11.82 -15.14 -6.85
CA ASP A 323 -12.39 -16.03 -7.85
C ASP A 323 -12.63 -17.41 -7.26
N GLU A 324 -13.85 -17.92 -7.35
CA GLU A 324 -14.22 -19.25 -6.82
C GLU A 324 -13.52 -20.38 -7.61
N SER A 325 -12.98 -20.11 -8.80
CA SER A 325 -12.21 -21.09 -9.58
C SER A 325 -10.78 -21.29 -9.08
N LEU A 326 -10.30 -20.50 -8.12
CA LEU A 326 -8.99 -20.65 -7.48
C LEU A 326 -8.98 -21.86 -6.54
N ILE A 327 -9.12 -23.06 -7.11
CA ILE A 327 -9.11 -24.32 -6.39
C ILE A 327 -7.91 -25.12 -6.88
N ARG A 328 -6.91 -25.27 -6.01
CA ARG A 328 -5.75 -26.10 -6.30
C ARG A 328 -6.11 -27.58 -6.18
N THR A 329 -6.14 -28.28 -7.30
CA THR A 329 -6.34 -29.74 -7.36
C THR A 329 -5.02 -30.53 -7.38
N LYS A 330 -3.90 -29.83 -7.63
CA LYS A 330 -2.56 -30.42 -7.64
C LYS A 330 -2.12 -30.77 -6.22
N SER A 331 -1.82 -32.05 -5.97
CA SER A 331 -1.09 -32.54 -4.80
C SER A 331 0.22 -33.14 -5.28
N LEU A 332 1.35 -32.75 -4.67
CA LEU A 332 2.63 -33.43 -4.90
C LEU A 332 2.71 -34.64 -3.98
N ASP A 333 1.96 -35.69 -4.31
CA ASP A 333 2.04 -36.98 -3.61
C ASP A 333 3.29 -37.75 -4.11
N GLY A 334 4.49 -37.27 -3.77
CA GLY A 334 5.75 -37.92 -4.12
C GLY A 334 6.98 -37.01 -4.06
N ALA A 335 8.12 -37.57 -3.64
CA ALA A 335 9.38 -36.83 -3.48
C ALA A 335 10.04 -36.36 -4.80
N ASP A 336 9.58 -36.84 -5.96
CA ASP A 336 10.30 -36.70 -7.24
C ASP A 336 9.71 -35.65 -8.22
N GLY A 337 8.70 -34.88 -7.79
CA GLY A 337 8.13 -33.81 -8.62
C GLY A 337 9.02 -32.55 -8.66
N VAL A 338 9.16 -31.93 -9.83
CA VAL A 338 9.73 -30.57 -9.95
C VAL A 338 8.77 -29.57 -9.31
N ILE A 339 9.23 -28.87 -8.28
CA ILE A 339 8.49 -27.83 -7.57
C ILE A 339 8.56 -26.54 -8.39
N ARG A 340 7.38 -25.97 -8.70
CA ARG A 340 7.26 -24.69 -9.41
C ARG A 340 7.18 -23.54 -8.42
N VAL A 341 8.19 -22.67 -8.45
CA VAL A 341 8.25 -21.41 -7.71
C VAL A 341 7.83 -20.29 -8.66
N THR A 342 6.80 -19.53 -8.30
CA THR A 342 6.16 -18.59 -9.22
C THR A 342 6.14 -17.17 -8.65
N TYR A 343 6.35 -16.18 -9.51
CA TYR A 343 6.10 -14.76 -9.25
C TYR A 343 5.05 -14.25 -10.23
N LEU A 344 3.99 -13.60 -9.74
CA LEU A 344 2.90 -13.07 -10.57
C LEU A 344 2.64 -11.58 -10.32
N GLY A 345 2.21 -10.90 -11.38
CA GLY A 345 2.03 -9.46 -11.45
C GLY A 345 3.09 -8.74 -12.28
N ASP A 346 2.85 -7.45 -12.57
CA ASP A 346 3.84 -6.63 -13.27
C ASP A 346 5.18 -6.60 -12.54
N ALA A 347 6.26 -6.69 -13.31
CA ALA A 347 7.62 -6.48 -12.85
C ALA A 347 7.79 -5.01 -12.43
N ARG A 348 8.07 -4.81 -11.14
CA ARG A 348 8.26 -3.50 -10.49
C ARG A 348 9.23 -3.62 -9.33
N ASP A 349 9.97 -2.55 -9.06
CA ASP A 349 10.91 -2.48 -7.94
C ASP A 349 10.14 -2.54 -6.59
N GLU A 350 8.97 -1.90 -6.52
CA GLU A 350 8.09 -1.94 -5.32
C GLU A 350 7.58 -3.36 -4.99
N LYS A 351 7.55 -4.25 -6.00
CA LYS A 351 7.11 -5.64 -5.87
C LYS A 351 8.28 -6.62 -5.80
N GLY A 352 9.51 -6.15 -5.70
CA GLY A 352 10.70 -6.98 -5.50
C GLY A 352 11.13 -7.81 -6.70
N PHE A 353 10.74 -7.44 -7.93
CA PHE A 353 11.17 -8.20 -9.12
C PHE A 353 12.71 -8.25 -9.27
N GLN A 354 13.37 -7.18 -8.83
CA GLN A 354 14.83 -7.04 -8.80
C GLN A 354 15.54 -8.04 -7.87
N LEU A 355 14.82 -8.68 -6.95
CA LEU A 355 15.39 -9.66 -6.01
C LEU A 355 15.44 -11.08 -6.59
N LEU A 356 14.69 -11.34 -7.66
CA LEU A 356 14.54 -12.67 -8.25
C LEU A 356 15.84 -13.25 -8.86
N PRO A 357 16.73 -12.48 -9.55
CA PRO A 357 17.96 -13.04 -10.10
C PRO A 357 18.87 -13.66 -9.05
N LYS A 358 19.15 -12.93 -7.95
CA LYS A 358 19.94 -13.43 -6.82
C LYS A 358 19.35 -14.73 -6.26
N LEU A 359 18.02 -14.76 -6.06
CA LEU A 359 17.34 -15.96 -5.58
C LEU A 359 17.56 -17.14 -6.52
N VAL A 360 17.41 -16.95 -7.83
CA VAL A 360 17.61 -18.01 -8.81
C VAL A 360 19.05 -18.53 -8.76
N ASP A 361 20.03 -17.63 -8.76
CA ASP A 361 21.45 -17.97 -8.72
C ASP A 361 21.81 -18.77 -7.47
N ASP A 362 21.39 -18.28 -6.29
CA ASP A 362 21.62 -18.95 -5.01
C ASP A 362 20.98 -20.34 -5.01
N MET A 363 19.74 -20.45 -5.48
CA MET A 363 18.98 -21.70 -5.47
C MET A 363 19.58 -22.75 -6.41
N PHE A 364 20.09 -22.35 -7.57
CA PHE A 364 20.77 -23.26 -8.49
C PHE A 364 22.19 -23.62 -8.06
N SER A 365 22.84 -22.79 -7.22
CA SER A 365 24.14 -23.14 -6.62
C SER A 365 24.04 -24.29 -5.61
N LEU A 366 22.82 -24.65 -5.16
CA LEU A 366 22.57 -25.72 -4.22
C LEU A 366 22.29 -27.04 -4.96
N ASP A 367 23.28 -27.93 -5.01
CA ASP A 367 23.23 -29.22 -5.70
C ASP A 367 21.98 -30.06 -5.36
N SER A 368 21.51 -30.01 -4.12
CA SER A 368 20.36 -30.79 -3.63
C SER A 368 19.00 -30.34 -4.21
N PHE A 369 18.89 -29.11 -4.70
CA PHE A 369 17.62 -28.54 -5.19
C PHE A 369 17.63 -28.17 -6.66
N SER A 370 18.81 -28.00 -7.27
CA SER A 370 18.96 -27.53 -8.65
C SER A 370 18.17 -28.33 -9.70
N ARG A 371 17.91 -29.62 -9.45
CA ARG A 371 17.13 -30.50 -10.33
C ARG A 371 15.65 -30.64 -9.97
N ARG A 372 15.24 -30.11 -8.82
CA ARG A 372 13.89 -30.26 -8.25
C ARG A 372 13.08 -28.97 -8.28
N ILE A 373 13.61 -27.89 -8.85
CA ILE A 373 12.96 -26.58 -8.89
C ILE A 373 12.87 -26.04 -10.31
N SER A 374 11.78 -25.34 -10.59
CA SER A 374 11.60 -24.53 -11.79
C SER A 374 10.95 -23.20 -11.40
N PHE A 375 11.26 -22.15 -12.15
CA PHE A 375 10.76 -20.81 -11.91
C PHE A 375 9.82 -20.36 -13.03
N VAL A 376 8.72 -19.71 -12.67
CA VAL A 376 7.81 -19.05 -13.62
C VAL A 376 7.58 -17.63 -13.15
N PHE A 377 8.06 -16.64 -13.89
CA PHE A 377 7.96 -15.24 -13.50
C PHE A 377 7.21 -14.43 -14.54
N GLN A 378 6.11 -13.81 -14.15
CA GLN A 378 5.47 -12.78 -14.96
C GLN A 378 6.35 -11.53 -14.99
N SER A 379 6.68 -11.06 -16.20
CA SER A 379 7.75 -10.07 -16.42
C SER A 379 7.30 -8.83 -17.21
N ASN A 380 5.99 -8.54 -17.23
CA ASN A 380 5.43 -7.35 -17.86
C ASN A 380 5.94 -6.09 -17.17
N PHE A 381 6.37 -5.09 -17.93
CA PHE A 381 6.69 -3.80 -17.34
C PHE A 381 5.42 -2.97 -17.12
N ASN A 382 5.32 -2.35 -15.93
CA ASN A 382 4.26 -1.39 -15.60
C ASN A 382 4.35 -0.08 -16.40
N THR A 383 5.52 0.21 -16.96
CA THR A 383 5.82 1.38 -17.77
C THR A 383 6.50 0.94 -19.06
N LYS A 384 6.38 1.74 -20.13
CA LYS A 384 6.88 1.38 -21.46
C LYS A 384 8.38 1.00 -21.49
N LEU A 385 9.18 1.55 -20.59
CA LEU A 385 10.61 1.28 -20.52
C LEU A 385 11.00 0.34 -19.38
N GLY A 386 10.10 0.01 -18.45
CA GLY A 386 10.45 -0.64 -17.19
C GLY A 386 11.28 0.25 -16.26
N GLU A 387 11.29 -0.09 -14.98
CA GLU A 387 12.13 0.55 -13.97
C GLU A 387 13.59 0.07 -14.11
N PRO A 388 14.60 0.90 -13.75
CA PRO A 388 16.00 0.58 -14.03
C PRO A 388 16.46 -0.77 -13.47
N GLU A 389 16.17 -1.06 -12.21
CA GLU A 389 16.59 -2.31 -11.54
C GLU A 389 15.81 -3.50 -12.10
N THR A 390 14.49 -3.37 -12.21
CA THR A 390 13.61 -4.36 -12.86
C THR A 390 14.09 -4.77 -14.26
N ARG A 391 14.59 -3.82 -15.08
CA ARG A 391 15.12 -4.14 -16.41
C ARG A 391 16.40 -4.97 -16.36
N VAL A 392 17.31 -4.64 -15.45
CA VAL A 392 18.56 -5.39 -15.26
C VAL A 392 18.21 -6.81 -14.83
N ALA A 393 17.34 -6.95 -13.83
CA ALA A 393 16.89 -8.26 -13.35
C ALA A 393 16.23 -9.11 -14.45
N LYS A 394 15.35 -8.51 -15.28
CA LYS A 394 14.75 -9.24 -16.41
C LYS A 394 15.81 -9.70 -17.41
N SER A 395 16.82 -8.87 -17.67
CA SER A 395 17.92 -9.22 -18.56
C SER A 395 18.79 -10.34 -17.97
N GLU A 396 19.05 -10.36 -16.67
CA GLU A 396 19.81 -11.43 -16.02
C GLU A 396 19.03 -12.75 -16.09
N LEU A 397 17.75 -12.71 -15.73
CA LEU A 397 16.87 -13.88 -15.74
C LEU A 397 16.68 -14.49 -17.14
N SER A 398 16.76 -13.69 -18.21
CA SER A 398 16.58 -14.19 -19.58
C SER A 398 17.76 -14.99 -20.12
N HIS A 399 18.90 -15.02 -19.42
CA HIS A 399 20.04 -15.88 -19.79
C HIS A 399 19.84 -17.34 -19.38
N TRP A 400 18.88 -17.63 -18.53
CA TRP A 400 18.57 -18.99 -18.10
C TRP A 400 17.75 -19.75 -19.15
N ASP A 401 17.92 -21.08 -19.17
CA ASP A 401 17.09 -21.98 -19.98
C ASP A 401 15.61 -21.86 -19.55
N CYS A 402 14.71 -21.71 -20.52
CA CYS A 402 13.27 -21.55 -20.26
C CYS A 402 12.62 -22.76 -19.57
N ALA A 403 13.22 -23.95 -19.65
CA ALA A 403 12.80 -25.13 -18.90
C ALA A 403 13.07 -24.98 -17.39
N ARG A 404 14.00 -24.10 -17.00
CA ARG A 404 14.36 -23.83 -15.60
C ARG A 404 13.83 -22.49 -15.10
N VAL A 405 13.86 -21.45 -15.93
CA VAL A 405 13.36 -20.11 -15.61
C VAL A 405 12.52 -19.61 -16.78
N ASN A 406 11.21 -19.67 -16.64
CA ASN A 406 10.27 -19.24 -17.67
C ASN A 406 9.78 -17.82 -17.38
N LEU A 407 10.21 -16.86 -18.20
CA LEU A 407 9.69 -15.50 -18.17
C LEU A 407 8.46 -15.41 -19.07
N ILE A 408 7.30 -15.13 -18.47
CA ILE A 408 6.03 -15.01 -19.19
C ILE A 408 5.59 -13.55 -19.25
N GLU A 409 4.86 -13.20 -20.30
CA GLU A 409 4.33 -11.86 -20.53
C GLU A 409 2.84 -11.91 -20.90
N GLY A 410 2.11 -10.88 -20.49
CA GLY A 410 0.66 -10.70 -20.63
C GLY A 410 0.32 -9.26 -21.03
N PRO A 411 -0.97 -8.92 -21.13
CA PRO A 411 -2.02 -9.28 -20.17
C PRO A 411 -2.52 -10.73 -20.33
N PHE A 412 -2.88 -11.35 -19.21
CA PHE A 412 -3.54 -12.66 -19.18
C PHE A 412 -5.02 -12.46 -18.85
N GLY A 413 -5.90 -13.24 -19.49
CA GLY A 413 -7.29 -13.38 -19.04
C GLY A 413 -7.38 -14.21 -17.75
N SER A 414 -8.49 -14.10 -17.03
CA SER A 414 -8.69 -14.76 -15.72
C SER A 414 -8.41 -16.25 -15.72
N ASP A 415 -8.88 -17.02 -16.71
CA ASP A 415 -8.68 -18.47 -16.71
C ASP A 415 -7.19 -18.87 -16.76
N VAL A 416 -6.42 -18.17 -17.59
CA VAL A 416 -4.97 -18.40 -17.74
C VAL A 416 -4.25 -17.96 -16.46
N TYR A 417 -4.61 -16.80 -15.91
CA TYR A 417 -4.01 -16.29 -14.69
C TYR A 417 -4.32 -17.17 -13.45
N ASN A 418 -5.58 -17.57 -13.27
CA ASN A 418 -6.01 -18.48 -12.20
C ASN A 418 -5.30 -19.82 -12.34
N LYS A 419 -5.14 -20.34 -13.56
CA LYS A 419 -4.35 -21.54 -13.82
C LYS A 419 -2.89 -21.38 -13.40
N LEU A 420 -2.26 -20.23 -13.65
CA LEU A 420 -0.89 -19.96 -13.19
C LEU A 420 -0.79 -20.00 -11.67
N ILE A 421 -1.76 -19.41 -10.95
CA ILE A 421 -1.84 -19.50 -9.48
C ILE A 421 -1.99 -20.97 -9.04
N CYS A 422 -2.99 -21.69 -9.57
CA CYS A 422 -3.29 -23.06 -9.18
C CYS A 422 -2.18 -24.08 -9.52
N ASP A 423 -1.44 -23.85 -10.61
CA ASP A 423 -0.31 -24.70 -11.01
C ASP A 423 0.97 -24.41 -10.20
N SER A 424 1.01 -23.29 -9.45
CA SER A 424 2.13 -22.93 -8.60
C SER A 424 2.20 -23.83 -7.38
N ASP A 425 3.41 -24.20 -7.00
CA ASP A 425 3.66 -24.94 -5.76
C ASP A 425 4.09 -24.01 -4.64
N ILE A 426 4.86 -22.96 -4.97
CA ILE A 426 5.25 -21.88 -4.07
C ILE A 426 5.05 -20.54 -4.80
N LEU A 427 4.39 -19.58 -4.16
CA LEU A 427 4.30 -18.20 -4.66
C LEU A 427 5.27 -17.27 -3.94
N LEU A 428 6.04 -16.51 -4.71
CA LEU A 428 6.92 -15.46 -4.21
C LEU A 428 6.20 -14.11 -4.28
N ILE A 429 6.13 -13.44 -3.12
CA ILE A 429 5.52 -12.11 -2.98
C ILE A 429 6.54 -11.17 -2.30
N PRO A 430 7.68 -10.87 -2.95
CA PRO A 430 8.78 -10.12 -2.34
C PRO A 430 8.53 -8.62 -2.32
N TYR A 431 7.33 -8.23 -1.92
CA TYR A 431 6.88 -6.85 -1.99
C TYR A 431 7.55 -6.01 -0.93
N ASN A 432 7.84 -4.75 -1.28
CA ASN A 432 8.46 -3.82 -0.34
C ASN A 432 7.53 -3.59 0.87
N ALA A 433 7.99 -3.97 2.06
CA ALA A 433 7.22 -3.90 3.29
C ALA A 433 6.75 -2.48 3.65
N ARG A 434 7.51 -1.43 3.32
CA ARG A 434 7.09 -0.04 3.57
C ARG A 434 5.89 0.33 2.70
N ASN A 435 5.94 -0.02 1.41
CA ASN A 435 4.83 0.23 0.49
C ASN A 435 3.60 -0.60 0.85
N TYR A 436 3.82 -1.86 1.23
CA TYR A 436 2.77 -2.84 1.51
C TYR A 436 2.46 -2.99 3.00
N TYR A 437 2.84 -2.05 3.86
CA TYR A 437 2.48 -2.11 5.29
C TYR A 437 0.96 -2.04 5.49
N ALA A 438 0.31 -1.12 4.79
CA ALA A 438 -1.14 -0.94 4.84
C ALA A 438 -1.84 -1.40 3.55
N ARG A 439 -1.16 -1.47 2.40
CA ARG A 439 -1.79 -1.88 1.13
C ARG A 439 -2.06 -3.37 1.10
N SER A 440 -3.23 -3.74 0.56
CA SER A 440 -3.53 -5.11 0.21
C SER A 440 -2.68 -5.61 -0.97
N SER A 441 -2.55 -6.93 -1.10
CA SER A 441 -1.95 -7.60 -2.24
C SER A 441 -2.94 -8.61 -2.82
N GLY A 442 -3.33 -8.41 -4.08
CA GLY A 442 -4.23 -9.33 -4.80
C GLY A 442 -3.63 -10.73 -4.92
N VAL A 443 -2.34 -10.82 -5.30
CA VAL A 443 -1.61 -12.10 -5.42
C VAL A 443 -1.57 -12.84 -4.09
N TYR A 444 -1.40 -12.14 -2.96
CA TYR A 444 -1.50 -12.76 -1.64
C TYR A 444 -2.90 -13.29 -1.37
N ALA A 445 -3.95 -12.49 -1.60
CA ALA A 445 -5.33 -12.94 -1.38
C ALA A 445 -5.67 -14.16 -2.26
N GLU A 446 -5.18 -14.20 -3.50
CA GLU A 446 -5.35 -15.32 -4.42
C GLU A 446 -4.58 -16.57 -3.97
N ALA A 447 -3.34 -16.41 -3.49
CA ALA A 447 -2.56 -17.50 -2.90
C ALA A 447 -3.27 -18.11 -1.68
N ARG A 448 -3.82 -17.26 -0.81
CA ARG A 448 -4.57 -17.65 0.39
C ARG A 448 -5.81 -18.46 0.01
N VAL A 449 -6.60 -17.98 -0.94
CA VAL A 449 -7.80 -18.69 -1.43
C VAL A 449 -7.41 -20.00 -2.10
N ALA A 450 -6.40 -20.00 -2.96
CA ALA A 450 -5.95 -21.20 -3.68
C ALA A 450 -5.30 -22.25 -2.77
N GLY A 451 -4.95 -21.91 -1.54
CA GLY A 451 -4.21 -22.79 -0.63
C GLY A 451 -2.81 -23.10 -1.15
N VAL A 452 -2.17 -22.12 -1.79
CA VAL A 452 -0.80 -22.23 -2.30
C VAL A 452 0.17 -21.71 -1.24
N PRO A 453 1.21 -22.47 -0.86
CA PRO A 453 2.28 -21.97 -0.02
C PRO A 453 2.94 -20.71 -0.59
N PHE A 454 3.33 -19.76 0.25
CA PHE A 454 3.95 -18.51 -0.22
C PHE A 454 5.05 -17.97 0.69
N VAL A 455 5.93 -17.18 0.10
CA VAL A 455 6.99 -16.42 0.77
C VAL A 455 6.71 -14.93 0.58
N THR A 456 6.68 -14.16 1.66
CA THR A 456 6.39 -12.72 1.62
C THR A 456 7.39 -11.90 2.43
N ALA A 457 7.44 -10.58 2.25
CA ALA A 457 8.21 -9.73 3.17
C ALA A 457 7.53 -9.66 4.55
N ASP A 458 8.32 -9.69 5.62
CA ASP A 458 7.88 -9.35 6.96
C ASP A 458 7.64 -7.83 7.08
N LYS A 459 7.01 -7.39 8.18
CA LYS A 459 6.59 -5.99 8.42
C LYS A 459 5.66 -5.44 7.33
N SER A 460 5.05 -6.32 6.52
CA SER A 460 4.07 -5.99 5.49
C SER A 460 2.66 -6.38 5.96
N TRP A 461 1.60 -5.87 5.33
CA TRP A 461 0.23 -6.28 5.59
C TRP A 461 0.08 -7.81 5.55
N MET A 462 0.78 -8.47 4.61
CA MET A 462 0.71 -9.92 4.42
C MET A 462 1.22 -10.71 5.64
N SER A 463 2.28 -10.24 6.31
CA SER A 463 2.73 -10.89 7.57
C SER A 463 1.85 -10.54 8.76
N GLN A 464 1.12 -9.42 8.70
CA GLN A 464 0.19 -8.99 9.75
C GLN A 464 -1.13 -9.75 9.75
N GLU A 465 -1.67 -10.05 8.57
CA GLU A 465 -2.87 -10.90 8.39
C GLU A 465 -2.73 -12.30 8.99
N LEU A 466 -1.49 -12.66 9.31
CA LEU A 466 -1.01 -13.94 9.75
C LEU A 466 -0.71 -13.94 11.27
N LEU A 467 -0.67 -12.76 11.90
CA LEU A 467 -0.20 -12.58 13.27
C LEU A 467 -1.03 -13.35 14.30
N GLN A 468 -2.36 -13.35 14.17
CA GLN A 468 -3.23 -13.99 15.15
C GLN A 468 -3.00 -15.50 15.19
N GLU A 469 -3.02 -16.15 14.02
CA GLU A 469 -2.74 -17.57 13.87
C GLU A 469 -1.35 -17.94 14.36
N ARG A 470 -0.35 -17.11 14.08
CA ARG A 470 1.02 -17.28 14.56
C ARG A 470 1.07 -17.29 16.08
N ASN A 471 0.52 -16.24 16.70
CA ASN A 471 0.57 -16.09 18.15
C ASN A 471 -0.20 -17.22 18.84
N SER A 472 -1.34 -17.65 18.30
CA SER A 472 -2.06 -18.82 18.79
C SER A 472 -1.22 -20.10 18.67
N HIS A 473 -0.56 -20.32 17.52
CA HIS A 473 0.30 -21.51 17.32
C HIS A 473 1.45 -21.57 18.34
N PHE A 474 2.15 -20.46 18.55
CA PHE A 474 3.28 -20.43 19.49
C PHE A 474 2.81 -20.50 20.95
N SER A 475 1.69 -19.87 21.30
CA SER A 475 1.08 -20.03 22.62
C SER A 475 0.70 -21.50 22.89
N ASP A 476 0.12 -22.18 21.90
CA ASP A 476 -0.15 -23.61 21.93
C ASP A 476 1.13 -24.44 22.11
N CYS A 477 2.22 -24.10 21.42
CA CYS A 477 3.50 -24.80 21.59
C CYS A 477 4.05 -24.64 23.01
N VAL A 478 4.03 -23.41 23.55
CA VAL A 478 4.48 -23.13 24.93
C VAL A 478 3.66 -23.90 25.96
N SER A 479 2.36 -24.11 25.72
CA SER A 479 1.50 -24.87 26.64
C SER A 479 1.61 -26.39 26.51
N LYS A 480 1.84 -26.91 25.29
CA LYS A 480 1.88 -28.37 25.01
C LYS A 480 3.23 -29.00 25.29
N PHE A 481 4.33 -28.29 25.06
CA PHE A 481 5.67 -28.86 25.18
C PHE A 481 6.29 -28.59 26.55
N HIS A 482 7.20 -29.46 26.97
CA HIS A 482 8.04 -29.18 28.14
C HIS A 482 8.93 -27.99 27.85
N VAL A 483 8.78 -26.94 28.65
CA VAL A 483 9.49 -25.67 28.47
C VAL A 483 10.50 -25.44 29.59
N ARG A 484 11.60 -24.77 29.24
CA ARG A 484 12.53 -24.18 30.19
C ARG A 484 12.62 -22.69 29.91
N THR A 485 12.14 -21.86 30.84
CA THR A 485 12.36 -20.41 30.77
C THR A 485 13.83 -20.15 31.06
N LEU A 486 14.57 -19.74 30.03
CA LEU A 486 15.99 -19.39 30.15
C LEU A 486 16.15 -18.01 30.78
N TYR A 487 15.28 -17.08 30.38
CA TYR A 487 15.28 -15.71 30.86
C TYR A 487 13.84 -15.21 31.02
N ARG A 488 13.61 -14.49 32.12
CA ARG A 488 12.46 -13.61 32.29
C ARG A 488 13.00 -12.22 32.55
N PHE A 489 12.60 -11.29 31.70
CA PHE A 489 12.92 -9.88 31.86
C PHE A 489 11.69 -9.18 32.47
N ASP A 490 11.79 -8.84 33.75
CA ASP A 490 10.78 -8.06 34.50
C ASP A 490 11.11 -6.55 34.51
N GLY A 491 12.19 -6.16 33.82
CA GLY A 491 12.59 -4.78 33.65
C GLY A 491 13.61 -4.25 34.65
N THR A 492 14.24 -5.03 35.51
CA THR A 492 15.27 -4.45 36.40
C THR A 492 16.61 -4.13 35.71
N GLU A 493 16.88 -4.68 34.51
CA GLU A 493 18.15 -4.54 33.79
C GLU A 493 18.03 -3.70 32.50
N LYS A 494 19.02 -2.86 32.17
CA LYS A 494 19.13 -2.18 30.86
C LYS A 494 19.99 -3.02 29.91
N ARG A 495 19.47 -4.10 29.36
CA ARG A 495 20.24 -4.96 28.44
C ARG A 495 19.53 -5.10 27.10
N ALA A 496 20.16 -4.55 26.07
CA ALA A 496 19.79 -4.80 24.67
C ALA A 496 20.40 -6.10 24.13
N LYS A 497 21.26 -6.76 24.92
CA LYS A 497 21.93 -8.02 24.56
C LYS A 497 21.66 -9.10 25.60
N LEU A 498 21.34 -10.30 25.14
CA LEU A 498 21.06 -11.47 25.97
C LEU A 498 21.96 -12.63 25.56
N THR A 499 22.78 -13.13 26.48
CA THR A 499 23.63 -14.31 26.23
C THR A 499 22.91 -15.57 26.69
N LEU A 500 22.63 -16.49 25.77
CA LEU A 500 22.01 -17.77 26.05
C LEU A 500 23.09 -18.84 26.24
N ASN A 501 23.12 -19.42 27.44
CA ASN A 501 24.08 -20.45 27.83
C ASN A 501 23.36 -21.73 28.26
N GLY A 502 24.02 -22.88 28.10
CA GLY A 502 23.51 -24.16 28.57
C GLY A 502 22.23 -24.62 27.87
N LEU A 503 22.14 -24.37 26.56
CA LEU A 503 21.09 -24.90 25.69
C LEU A 503 21.20 -26.42 25.62
N ARG A 504 20.06 -27.10 25.48
CA ARG A 504 19.96 -28.56 25.52
C ARG A 504 20.50 -29.24 24.27
N THR A 505 20.46 -28.58 23.12
CA THR A 505 20.78 -29.19 21.82
C THR A 505 21.47 -28.20 20.87
N ASP A 506 22.17 -28.71 19.86
CA ASP A 506 22.86 -27.90 18.86
C ASP A 506 21.91 -27.14 17.89
N SER A 507 20.60 -27.25 18.07
CA SER A 507 19.57 -26.48 17.36
C SER A 507 18.28 -26.31 18.19
N SER A 508 18.41 -25.88 19.45
CA SER A 508 17.28 -25.69 20.36
C SER A 508 16.27 -24.69 19.78
N PRO A 509 14.96 -25.04 19.71
CA PRO A 509 13.88 -24.09 19.44
C PRO A 509 13.68 -23.16 20.64
N ILE A 510 13.78 -21.85 20.38
CA ILE A 510 13.58 -20.80 21.37
C ILE A 510 12.40 -19.95 20.95
N ILE A 511 11.35 -19.94 21.76
CA ILE A 511 10.26 -18.99 21.61
C ILE A 511 10.59 -17.76 22.45
N ILE A 512 10.54 -16.60 21.80
CA ILE A 512 10.54 -15.32 22.50
C ILE A 512 9.10 -14.86 22.59
N LYS A 513 8.58 -14.84 23.83
CA LYS A 513 7.26 -14.30 24.14
C LYS A 513 7.44 -12.88 24.68
N VAL A 514 6.77 -11.94 24.04
CA VAL A 514 6.70 -10.54 24.46
C VAL A 514 5.29 -10.29 24.99
N VAL A 515 5.19 -9.86 26.24
CA VAL A 515 3.94 -9.47 26.89
C VAL A 515 3.98 -7.99 27.16
N GLN A 516 2.91 -7.28 26.85
CA GLN A 516 2.85 -5.84 27.05
C GLN A 516 1.48 -5.38 27.54
N LYS A 517 1.48 -4.33 28.35
CA LYS A 517 0.23 -3.76 28.89
C LYS A 517 -0.56 -3.00 27.83
N PHE A 518 0.17 -2.30 26.96
CA PHE A 518 -0.42 -1.49 25.89
C PHE A 518 0.12 -1.96 24.54
N PRO A 519 -0.77 -2.46 23.66
CA PRO A 519 -0.46 -2.68 22.26
C PRO A 519 0.13 -1.45 21.58
N LYS A 520 1.15 -1.67 20.75
CA LYS A 520 1.87 -0.67 19.96
C LYS A 520 1.90 -1.08 18.48
N PRO A 521 0.78 -0.94 17.74
CA PRO A 521 0.74 -1.23 16.31
C PRO A 521 1.83 -0.46 15.55
N GLY A 522 2.47 -1.12 14.58
CA GLY A 522 3.52 -0.51 13.76
C GLY A 522 4.91 -0.47 14.41
N VAL A 523 5.02 -0.83 15.69
CA VAL A 523 6.30 -1.01 16.41
C VAL A 523 6.70 -2.47 16.37
N PHE A 524 7.97 -2.72 16.06
CA PHE A 524 8.53 -4.07 15.92
C PHE A 524 9.77 -4.23 16.79
N LEU A 525 9.89 -5.38 17.45
CA LEU A 525 11.11 -5.79 18.13
C LEU A 525 11.87 -6.76 17.20
N ASP A 526 12.97 -6.28 16.65
CA ASP A 526 13.89 -7.06 15.83
C ASP A 526 14.92 -7.74 16.73
N ILE A 527 15.04 -9.05 16.58
CA ILE A 527 15.89 -9.89 17.41
C ILE A 527 16.90 -10.55 16.51
N SER A 528 18.14 -10.07 16.62
CA SER A 528 19.26 -10.53 15.82
C SER A 528 20.14 -11.48 16.62
N ARG A 529 20.54 -12.59 16.00
CA ARG A 529 21.41 -13.60 16.58
C ARG A 529 22.85 -13.34 16.15
N GLN A 530 23.73 -13.06 17.10
CA GLN A 530 25.18 -13.02 16.88
C GLN A 530 25.79 -14.32 17.41
N SER A 531 26.32 -15.15 16.51
CA SER A 531 27.10 -16.33 16.92
C SER A 531 28.54 -15.91 17.19
N THR A 532 29.11 -16.39 18.29
CA THR A 532 30.47 -16.09 18.76
C THR A 532 31.55 -16.97 18.11
N GLY A 533 31.22 -17.77 17.08
CA GLY A 533 32.16 -18.65 16.35
C GLY A 533 31.89 -18.69 14.83
N GLU A 534 32.73 -19.37 14.05
CA GLU A 534 32.46 -19.59 12.61
C GLU A 534 31.14 -20.35 12.44
N PRO A 535 30.11 -19.75 11.82
CA PRO A 535 28.83 -20.41 11.67
C PRO A 535 29.00 -21.63 10.74
N CYS A 536 28.53 -22.81 11.18
CA CYS A 536 28.48 -23.97 10.29
C CYS A 536 27.63 -23.65 9.05
N GLU A 537 27.87 -24.32 7.91
CA GLU A 537 27.13 -24.13 6.66
C GLU A 537 25.60 -24.11 6.84
N LEU A 538 25.06 -24.92 7.76
CA LEU A 538 23.63 -24.90 8.13
C LEU A 538 23.26 -23.71 9.02
N ALA A 539 24.12 -23.28 9.94
CA ALA A 539 23.90 -22.15 10.84
C ALA A 539 23.99 -20.78 10.14
N LYS A 540 24.71 -20.69 9.02
CA LYS A 540 24.65 -19.55 8.08
C LYS A 540 23.28 -19.40 7.41
N ARG A 541 22.52 -20.50 7.29
CA ARG A 541 21.31 -20.64 6.45
C ARG A 541 19.98 -20.44 7.18
N PHE A 542 19.97 -20.12 8.48
CA PHE A 542 18.72 -19.85 9.21
C PHE A 542 18.72 -18.44 9.79
N LEU A 543 17.68 -17.68 9.42
CA LEU A 543 17.24 -16.36 9.89
C LEU A 543 18.08 -15.81 11.05
N GLN A 544 19.08 -14.99 10.71
CA GLN A 544 19.84 -14.25 11.72
C GLN A 544 18.95 -13.26 12.47
N THR A 545 17.80 -12.89 11.89
CA THR A 545 16.88 -11.88 12.40
C THR A 545 15.46 -12.42 12.43
N SER A 546 14.83 -12.35 13.60
CA SER A 546 13.41 -12.62 13.79
C SER A 546 12.72 -11.36 14.29
N THR A 547 11.46 -11.16 13.93
CA THR A 547 10.74 -9.93 14.30
C THR A 547 9.46 -10.24 15.05
N VAL A 548 9.22 -9.47 16.10
CA VAL A 548 7.99 -9.52 16.90
C VAL A 548 7.18 -8.24 16.64
N ASP A 549 5.99 -8.39 16.07
CA ASP A 549 5.02 -7.30 15.92
C ASP A 549 4.38 -7.00 17.29
N LEU A 550 4.48 -5.76 17.75
CA LEU A 550 3.96 -5.33 19.04
C LEU A 550 2.51 -4.84 18.97
N ARG A 551 1.66 -5.24 18.01
CA ARG A 551 0.22 -4.88 18.04
C ARG A 551 -0.64 -5.71 19.00
N ALA A 552 -0.15 -6.84 19.51
CA ALA A 552 -0.95 -7.73 20.37
C ALA A 552 -0.48 -7.66 21.83
N LEU A 553 -1.36 -7.99 22.79
CA LEU A 553 -0.98 -8.06 24.20
C LEU A 553 0.12 -9.11 24.45
N GLU A 554 0.05 -10.21 23.71
CA GLU A 554 1.08 -11.23 23.68
C GLU A 554 1.48 -11.47 22.23
N SER A 555 2.78 -11.37 21.96
CA SER A 555 3.37 -11.62 20.64
C SER A 555 4.56 -12.56 20.77
N TYR A 556 4.82 -13.30 19.70
CA TYR A 556 5.75 -14.41 19.71
C TYR A 556 6.63 -14.39 18.45
N CYS A 557 7.87 -14.85 18.57
CA CYS A 557 8.67 -15.30 17.45
C CYS A 557 9.48 -16.56 17.83
N LEU A 558 9.89 -17.31 16.81
CA LEU A 558 10.75 -18.48 16.96
C LEU A 558 12.19 -18.14 16.53
N ILE A 559 13.16 -18.55 17.34
CA ILE A 559 14.59 -18.50 17.02
C ILE A 559 15.16 -19.90 17.19
N ARG A 560 16.10 -20.27 16.31
CA ARG A 560 16.90 -21.50 16.46
C ARG A 560 18.29 -21.12 16.96
N ALA A 561 18.71 -21.69 18.08
CA ALA A 561 20.01 -21.41 18.71
C ALA A 561 20.83 -22.68 18.92
N ASN A 562 22.16 -22.55 18.83
CA ASN A 562 23.09 -23.66 18.94
C ASN A 562 23.77 -23.69 20.33
N ALA A 563 23.74 -24.84 21.01
CA ALA A 563 24.40 -25.07 22.29
C ALA A 563 25.93 -24.97 22.25
N THR A 564 26.59 -25.36 21.16
CA THR A 564 28.06 -25.56 21.15
C THR A 564 28.87 -24.28 21.31
N HIS A 565 28.32 -23.12 20.91
CA HIS A 565 29.07 -21.85 20.88
C HIS A 565 28.50 -20.77 21.82
N GLY A 566 27.37 -21.04 22.48
CA GLY A 566 26.57 -19.97 23.09
C GLY A 566 25.94 -19.08 22.01
N CYS A 567 24.88 -18.36 22.39
CA CYS A 567 24.10 -17.56 21.45
C CYS A 567 23.84 -16.18 22.06
N GLU A 568 24.34 -15.12 21.44
CA GLU A 568 23.99 -13.75 21.82
C GLU A 568 22.80 -13.28 20.97
N LEU A 569 21.76 -12.78 21.64
CA LEU A 569 20.64 -12.11 21.01
C LEU A 569 20.78 -10.61 21.23
N SER A 570 20.79 -9.83 20.14
CA SER A 570 20.73 -8.37 20.18
C SER A 570 19.34 -7.89 19.78
N LEU A 571 18.75 -7.07 20.64
CA LEU A 571 17.40 -6.55 20.55
C LEU A 571 17.41 -5.12 20.01
N HIS A 572 16.69 -4.90 18.91
CA HIS A 572 16.49 -3.58 18.33
C HIS A 572 15.01 -3.30 18.17
N VAL A 573 14.60 -2.04 18.31
CA VAL A 573 13.21 -1.62 18.18
C VAL A 573 13.07 -0.67 17.01
N ASP A 574 12.15 -1.00 16.13
CA ASP A 574 11.73 -0.17 15.01
C ASP A 574 10.42 0.53 15.38
N PHE A 575 10.49 1.85 15.58
CA PHE A 575 9.37 2.71 15.98
C PHE A 575 8.45 3.11 14.80
N GLY A 576 8.43 2.28 13.77
CA GLY A 576 7.58 2.46 12.60
C GLY A 576 8.17 3.37 11.52
N ASP A 577 9.33 3.98 11.75
CA ASP A 577 10.07 4.79 10.77
C ASP A 577 11.05 3.97 9.91
N GLY A 578 11.20 2.68 10.22
CA GLY A 578 12.09 1.77 9.50
C GLY A 578 13.56 1.98 9.84
N LYS A 579 13.86 2.59 11.01
CA LYS A 579 15.21 2.75 11.54
C LYS A 579 15.26 2.10 12.94
N PRO A 580 15.58 0.81 13.00
CA PRO A 580 15.69 0.12 14.28
C PRO A 580 16.80 0.75 15.13
N VAL A 581 16.50 0.99 16.40
CA VAL A 581 17.46 1.47 17.41
C VAL A 581 17.66 0.41 18.48
N GLU A 582 18.77 0.46 19.19
CA GLU A 582 19.05 -0.49 20.27
C GLU A 582 17.97 -0.41 21.37
N TYR A 583 17.51 -1.56 21.87
CA TYR A 583 16.45 -1.61 22.87
C TYR A 583 16.88 -0.94 24.20
N ASP A 584 16.17 0.12 24.60
CA ASP A 584 16.26 0.71 25.95
C ASP A 584 14.94 0.55 26.71
N LYS A 585 15.01 -0.03 27.91
CA LYS A 585 13.85 -0.16 28.80
C LYS A 585 13.20 1.19 29.11
N SER A 586 13.96 2.29 29.18
CA SER A 586 13.39 3.59 29.55
C SER A 586 12.19 3.98 28.68
N GLU A 587 12.13 3.47 27.45
CA GLU A 587 11.06 3.67 26.48
C GLU A 587 9.99 2.55 26.49
N PHE A 588 10.26 1.41 27.14
CA PHE A 588 9.43 0.18 27.16
C PHE A 588 9.22 -0.43 28.55
N SER A 589 8.95 0.42 29.55
CA SER A 589 8.73 -0.04 30.92
C SER A 589 7.51 -0.97 31.10
N ASP A 590 6.66 -1.08 30.09
CA ASP A 590 5.43 -1.87 30.08
C ASP A 590 5.56 -3.22 29.34
N ILE A 591 6.76 -3.58 28.88
CA ILE A 591 7.07 -4.83 28.18
C ILE A 591 7.78 -5.83 29.12
N GLU A 592 7.29 -7.06 29.16
CA GLU A 592 7.95 -8.23 29.73
C GLU A 592 8.38 -9.18 28.60
N LEU A 593 9.63 -9.66 28.65
CA LEU A 593 10.18 -10.59 27.67
C LEU A 593 10.51 -11.92 28.33
N PHE A 594 10.05 -13.01 27.72
CA PHE A 594 10.33 -14.38 28.14
C PHE A 594 11.08 -15.10 27.03
N VAL A 595 12.26 -15.64 27.35
CA VAL A 595 13.03 -16.51 26.46
C VAL A 595 12.80 -17.95 26.90
N ILE A 596 12.10 -18.71 26.07
CA ILE A 596 11.59 -20.03 26.41
C ILE A 596 12.23 -21.05 25.48
N GLU A 597 13.07 -21.93 26.04
CA GLU A 597 13.58 -23.09 25.33
C GLU A 597 12.53 -24.21 25.35
N LEU A 598 12.17 -24.72 24.19
CA LEU A 598 11.31 -25.88 24.06
C LEU A 598 12.15 -27.16 23.99
N GLN A 599 11.63 -28.27 24.53
CA GLN A 599 12.25 -29.57 24.33
C GLN A 599 12.28 -29.91 22.83
N ASN A 600 13.47 -30.28 22.34
CA ASN A 600 13.80 -30.34 20.92
C ASN A 600 12.75 -31.11 20.09
N ASN A 601 12.03 -30.37 19.24
CA ASN A 601 11.10 -30.92 18.26
C ASN A 601 11.33 -30.22 16.91
N ASP A 602 11.68 -31.00 15.89
CA ASP A 602 11.88 -30.54 14.51
C ASP A 602 10.56 -30.14 13.82
N GLU A 603 9.42 -30.51 14.41
CA GLU A 603 8.07 -30.18 13.92
C GLU A 603 7.69 -28.71 14.14
N ILE A 604 8.39 -27.98 15.01
CA ILE A 604 8.07 -26.56 15.28
C ILE A 604 8.66 -25.71 14.16
N THR A 605 7.80 -25.05 13.40
CA THR A 605 8.20 -24.19 12.27
C THR A 605 7.88 -22.74 12.57
N ASP A 606 8.63 -21.82 11.96
CA ASP A 606 8.20 -20.41 11.93
C ASP A 606 6.99 -20.24 10.97
N SER A 607 6.73 -21.26 10.16
CA SER A 607 5.56 -21.30 9.29
C SER A 607 4.28 -21.70 9.98
N PHE A 608 3.24 -20.99 9.59
CA PHE A 608 1.87 -21.27 9.89
C PHE A 608 1.06 -20.82 8.68
N CYS A 609 -0.14 -21.35 8.52
CA CYS A 609 -1.02 -20.94 7.41
C CYS A 609 -0.45 -21.18 5.99
N GLY A 610 0.64 -21.95 5.85
CA GLY A 610 1.33 -22.17 4.58
C GLY A 610 2.27 -21.05 4.15
N ALA A 611 2.64 -20.17 5.08
CA ALA A 611 3.42 -18.97 4.80
C ALA A 611 4.76 -18.96 5.54
N THR A 612 5.74 -18.30 4.97
CA THR A 612 6.93 -17.80 5.67
C THR A 612 7.21 -16.36 5.22
N TYR A 613 7.91 -15.60 6.05
CA TYR A 613 8.21 -14.20 5.76
C TYR A 613 9.65 -13.84 6.07
N VAL A 614 10.13 -12.79 5.41
CA VAL A 614 11.54 -12.39 5.40
C VAL A 614 11.68 -10.94 5.84
N ASN A 615 12.55 -10.69 6.82
CA ASN A 615 12.84 -9.33 7.29
C ASN A 615 13.70 -8.52 6.33
N ASP A 616 14.52 -9.19 5.53
CA ASP A 616 15.48 -8.61 4.60
C ASP A 616 15.14 -9.00 3.15
N ASP A 617 15.90 -8.48 2.19
CA ASP A 617 15.76 -8.76 0.76
C ASP A 617 16.24 -10.18 0.36
N ASP A 618 16.56 -11.06 1.32
CA ASP A 618 17.09 -12.40 1.05
C ASP A 618 16.00 -13.50 1.11
N PHE A 619 15.23 -13.59 0.03
CA PHE A 619 14.14 -14.57 -0.12
C PHE A 619 14.61 -16.01 -0.32
N THR A 620 15.90 -16.24 -0.54
CA THR A 620 16.49 -17.56 -0.79
C THR A 620 16.23 -18.50 0.39
N LEU A 621 16.56 -18.07 1.61
CA LEU A 621 16.48 -18.94 2.80
C LEU A 621 15.04 -19.34 3.14
N ALA A 622 14.12 -18.39 3.06
CA ALA A 622 12.71 -18.66 3.30
C ALA A 622 12.12 -19.60 2.23
N THR A 623 12.50 -19.42 0.97
CA THR A 623 12.11 -20.35 -0.11
C THR A 623 12.66 -21.76 0.14
N LEU A 624 13.92 -21.88 0.59
CA LEU A 624 14.51 -23.17 0.97
C LEU A 624 13.78 -23.83 2.14
N GLU A 625 13.31 -23.06 3.11
CA GLU A 625 12.53 -23.60 4.22
C GLU A 625 11.21 -24.23 3.71
N VAL A 626 10.47 -23.49 2.88
CA VAL A 626 9.23 -23.99 2.27
C VAL A 626 9.51 -25.26 1.47
N LEU A 627 10.59 -25.29 0.68
CA LEU A 627 10.95 -26.47 -0.11
C LEU A 627 11.28 -27.69 0.76
N ASN A 628 12.08 -27.50 1.82
CA ASN A 628 12.46 -28.58 2.73
C ASN A 628 11.26 -29.16 3.49
N LYS A 629 10.27 -28.32 3.79
CA LYS A 629 9.08 -28.68 4.58
C LYS A 629 7.79 -28.61 3.75
N TYR A 630 7.89 -28.83 2.44
CA TYR A 630 6.81 -28.53 1.50
C TYR A 630 5.46 -29.15 1.88
N SER A 631 5.42 -30.44 2.21
CA SER A 631 4.18 -31.13 2.58
C SER A 631 3.49 -30.53 3.80
N LEU A 632 4.26 -30.00 4.76
CA LEU A 632 3.71 -29.31 5.93
C LEU A 632 3.08 -27.96 5.51
N TYR A 633 3.82 -27.15 4.74
CA TYR A 633 3.34 -25.85 4.25
C TYR A 633 2.09 -26.01 3.38
N GLU A 634 2.08 -26.99 2.47
CA GLU A 634 0.93 -27.29 1.62
C GLU A 634 -0.31 -27.65 2.45
N LYS A 635 -0.16 -28.54 3.44
CA LYS A 635 -1.28 -28.91 4.32
C LYS A 635 -1.82 -27.71 5.10
N GLN A 636 -0.93 -26.86 5.61
CA GLN A 636 -1.31 -25.65 6.33
C GLN A 636 -2.00 -24.63 5.41
N ALA A 637 -1.51 -24.45 4.17
CA ALA A 637 -2.11 -23.56 3.18
C ALA A 637 -3.53 -24.00 2.80
N LYS A 638 -3.74 -25.29 2.55
CA LYS A 638 -5.08 -25.86 2.27
C LYS A 638 -6.05 -25.65 3.45
N THR A 639 -5.57 -25.80 4.68
CA THR A 639 -6.40 -25.60 5.88
C THR A 639 -6.76 -24.13 6.07
N SER A 640 -5.80 -23.22 5.87
CA SER A 640 -6.02 -21.77 6.05
C SER A 640 -6.90 -21.17 4.96
N SER A 641 -6.84 -21.71 3.73
CA SER A 641 -7.67 -21.31 2.60
C SER A 641 -9.16 -21.32 2.92
N ILE A 642 -9.67 -22.38 3.57
CA ILE A 642 -11.09 -22.50 3.92
C ILE A 642 -11.53 -21.36 4.85
N ARG A 643 -10.70 -21.03 5.85
CA ARG A 643 -10.98 -19.93 6.78
C ARG A 643 -10.91 -18.58 6.07
N TRP A 644 -9.93 -18.39 5.20
CA TRP A 644 -9.81 -17.14 4.45
C TRP A 644 -11.00 -16.91 3.52
N ALA A 645 -11.42 -17.94 2.77
CA ALA A 645 -12.53 -17.87 1.83
C ALA A 645 -13.89 -17.60 2.51
N SER A 646 -14.07 -18.00 3.78
CA SER A 646 -15.31 -17.70 4.53
C SER A 646 -15.40 -16.23 4.96
N LEU A 647 -14.27 -15.58 5.22
CA LEU A 647 -14.20 -14.17 5.62
C LEU A 647 -14.17 -13.23 4.42
N HIS A 648 -13.45 -13.62 3.36
CA HIS A 648 -13.24 -12.81 2.18
C HIS A 648 -13.92 -13.45 0.99
N SER A 649 -15.02 -12.88 0.49
CA SER A 649 -15.65 -13.30 -0.76
C SER A 649 -16.43 -12.16 -1.40
N ALA A 650 -16.69 -12.25 -2.71
CA ALA A 650 -17.54 -11.28 -3.40
C ALA A 650 -18.98 -11.26 -2.83
N ARG A 651 -19.50 -12.42 -2.41
CA ARG A 651 -20.81 -12.54 -1.76
C ARG A 651 -20.83 -11.82 -0.41
N THR A 652 -19.81 -12.03 0.43
CA THR A 652 -19.69 -11.33 1.73
C THR A 652 -19.60 -9.82 1.51
N LEU A 653 -18.80 -9.37 0.53
CA LEU A 653 -18.71 -7.95 0.15
C LEU A 653 -20.08 -7.39 -0.21
N VAL A 654 -20.79 -8.02 -1.15
CA VAL A 654 -22.08 -7.53 -1.63
C VAL A 654 -23.13 -7.46 -0.52
N ARG A 655 -23.15 -8.43 0.41
CA ARG A 655 -24.07 -8.39 1.56
C ARG A 655 -23.79 -7.20 2.45
N VAL A 656 -22.52 -6.94 2.78
CA VAL A 656 -22.13 -5.76 3.57
C VAL A 656 -22.53 -4.46 2.88
N LEU A 657 -22.46 -4.39 1.54
CA LEU A 657 -22.90 -3.21 0.79
C LEU A 657 -24.43 -3.10 0.69
N GLY A 658 -25.14 -4.22 0.60
CA GLY A 658 -26.60 -4.23 0.43
C GLY A 658 -27.39 -4.01 1.73
N GLU A 659 -26.79 -4.30 2.89
CA GLU A 659 -27.41 -4.12 4.22
C GLU A 659 -27.23 -2.71 4.80
N ALA A 660 -26.29 -1.92 4.26
CA ALA A 660 -25.97 -0.56 4.69
C ALA A 660 -26.88 0.49 4.02
#